data_AF-A0A929S9A9-F1
#
_entry.id   AF-A0A929S9A9-F1
#
_cell.length_a   1.000
_cell.length_b   1.000
_cell.length_c   1.000
_cell.angle_alpha   90.00
_cell.angle_beta   90.00
_cell.angle_gamma   90.00
#
_symmetry.space_group_name_H-M   'P 1'
#
loop_
_entity.id
_entity.type
_entity.pdbx_description
1 polymer ?
#
loop_
_entity_poly.entity_id
_entity_poly.type
_entity_poly.pdbx_seq_one_letter_code
_entity_poly.pdbx_strand_id
1 'polypeptide(L)'
;MKLKERNNLKKFFKKYMIWIVLVVAILIIPATNSKYILQKSASLELKPDQYNLIVNRVITAISSATSDIDFNVQNNNQYPIKIEIRYKGNVVANGINVPAGNNYIGKFKISQSVYDEVLRNNGADMDIKVVSPYSAEYKNMIRVDVPQSYLASRSLGGNFFGNTFDLTKIAKISFSDQGTTPPPGVVGSFDVSEGKKGNVVAWYTKNATDPSKYDFVISANGKVKIRNSENMFSQLTNLTDVDFTNFDLSGNWSLRNMFYNTKSLRNINWGGIDTSSITATSQCFYGSGIQNLDLSSLNLSALRDASNMFSEATNLETLNMAGTNTVSLENMVGMFKNTHSLKNFNPSDLNVSNVTSMAYSFSGTGGKTDYDFSSWNVSKVKDFGYMFSNAKNIKNINFTGWDVNNADRFSYMFEKMDDIETIDVSSFHPIKVRDTIGMFSNNKNLKKIVFNNFDSRVAVNMESMFYNSPKLEELDLSSFKTGNVVSFNNMFRGCTNLAKVDVSNFDTSSAMRFNGMFAGMNSVEKLDVKNWNVSKAQDFTAMFSDCKTIKKLEVNNWNTENVTAMNNMFYNAVNLEDIDVSNWNTKNVTNMGLMFYNSKVNNLDLSRWDNKALTNMNAMFYGCRFLSNLNLNGFTTPNVNNMMTAFMNCSALTNLDLHTFDTSKVKNFNSTFNGCSNLINLDASSFKTDAVPSVFYMFSGCGNLQNLKLNNFEFTKLPSGSNFAFDTNKNRNTDIKVKNTAEKNWLASKYSNFTNIHE
;
A
#
# COMPACT_ATOMS: atom_id res chain seq x y z
N MET A 1 -42.81 -38.26 -19.93
CA MET A 1 -41.76 -37.41 -19.29
C MET A 1 -42.27 -37.04 -17.90
N LYS A 2 -41.61 -37.30 -16.76
CA LYS A 2 -40.31 -37.98 -16.49
C LYS A 2 -40.46 -39.08 -15.42
N LEU A 3 -40.28 -40.35 -15.80
CA LEU A 3 -40.16 -41.47 -14.83
C LEU A 3 -38.75 -41.61 -14.22
N LYS A 4 -37.82 -40.69 -14.52
CA LYS A 4 -36.42 -40.72 -14.04
C LYS A 4 -36.23 -40.14 -12.62
N GLU A 5 -37.13 -39.31 -12.10
CA GLU A 5 -36.86 -38.52 -10.88
C GLU A 5 -37.16 -39.28 -9.58
N ARG A 6 -38.17 -40.15 -9.51
CA ARG A 6 -38.44 -40.98 -8.31
C ARG A 6 -37.29 -41.94 -7.95
N ASN A 7 -36.59 -42.49 -8.95
CA ASN A 7 -35.40 -43.31 -8.70
C ASN A 7 -34.20 -42.47 -8.24
N ASN A 8 -34.02 -41.24 -8.75
CA ASN A 8 -33.01 -40.32 -8.23
C ASN A 8 -33.30 -39.91 -6.78
N LEU A 9 -34.57 -39.67 -6.40
CA LEU A 9 -34.90 -39.36 -5.00
C LEU A 9 -34.55 -40.52 -4.05
N LYS A 10 -34.90 -41.77 -4.40
CA LYS A 10 -34.49 -42.95 -3.61
C LYS A 10 -32.96 -43.14 -3.58
N LYS A 11 -32.24 -42.84 -4.67
CA LYS A 11 -30.77 -42.86 -4.68
C LYS A 11 -30.16 -41.74 -3.83
N PHE A 12 -30.76 -40.55 -3.83
CA PHE A 12 -30.37 -39.41 -3.01
C PHE A 12 -30.56 -39.73 -1.52
N PHE A 13 -31.75 -40.14 -1.10
CA PHE A 13 -32.00 -40.57 0.27
C PHE A 13 -31.10 -41.74 0.68
N LYS A 14 -30.85 -42.76 -0.17
CA LYS A 14 -29.94 -43.86 0.22
C LYS A 14 -28.46 -43.45 0.25
N LYS A 15 -28.01 -42.46 -0.54
CA LYS A 15 -26.63 -41.92 -0.53
C LYS A 15 -26.39 -40.96 0.64
N TYR A 16 -27.39 -40.15 1.00
CA TYR A 16 -27.29 -39.12 2.02
C TYR A 16 -27.97 -39.50 3.35
N MET A 17 -28.60 -40.67 3.49
CA MET A 17 -29.19 -41.15 4.75
C MET A 17 -28.19 -41.10 5.92
N ILE A 18 -26.95 -41.54 5.71
CA ILE A 18 -25.90 -41.49 6.73
C ILE A 18 -25.54 -40.05 7.10
N TRP A 19 -25.52 -39.13 6.13
CA TRP A 19 -25.28 -37.70 6.36
C TRP A 19 -26.47 -37.00 7.05
N ILE A 20 -27.70 -37.36 6.70
CA ILE A 20 -28.92 -36.85 7.34
C ILE A 20 -29.00 -37.37 8.78
N VAL A 21 -28.71 -38.65 9.02
CA VAL A 21 -28.62 -39.22 10.38
C VAL A 21 -27.49 -38.60 11.18
N LEU A 22 -26.32 -38.32 10.58
CA LEU A 22 -25.23 -37.60 11.25
C LEU A 22 -25.62 -36.15 11.61
N VAL A 23 -26.22 -35.40 10.68
CA VAL A 23 -26.67 -34.02 10.94
C VAL A 23 -27.79 -33.99 11.98
N VAL A 24 -28.74 -34.93 11.94
CA VAL A 24 -29.80 -35.05 12.95
C VAL A 24 -29.24 -35.52 14.30
N ALA A 25 -28.24 -36.41 14.33
CA ALA A 25 -27.57 -36.80 15.58
C ALA A 25 -26.77 -35.64 16.19
N ILE A 26 -26.14 -34.78 15.37
CA ILE A 26 -25.46 -33.55 15.82
C ILE A 26 -26.48 -32.52 16.35
N LEU A 27 -27.70 -32.48 15.81
CA LEU A 27 -28.77 -31.57 16.23
C LEU A 27 -29.62 -32.07 17.42
N ILE A 28 -29.50 -33.33 17.84
CA ILE A 28 -30.27 -33.94 18.94
C ILE A 28 -29.33 -34.58 19.99
N ILE A 29 -28.28 -33.84 20.39
CA ILE A 29 -27.56 -34.11 21.65
C ILE A 29 -28.18 -33.24 22.75
N PRO A 30 -28.71 -33.82 23.86
CA PRO A 30 -29.34 -33.05 24.92
C PRO A 30 -28.39 -32.05 25.61
N ALA A 31 -28.81 -30.79 25.70
CA ALA A 31 -28.03 -29.70 26.28
C ALA A 31 -28.05 -29.67 27.82
N THR A 32 -27.71 -30.76 28.50
CA THR A 32 -27.59 -30.83 29.98
C THR A 32 -26.53 -31.82 30.46
N ASN A 33 -25.27 -31.39 30.53
CA ASN A 33 -24.39 -31.70 31.67
C ASN A 33 -23.16 -30.77 31.73
N SER A 34 -23.34 -29.62 32.38
CA SER A 34 -22.34 -28.58 32.60
C SER A 34 -21.29 -28.98 33.64
N LYS A 35 -20.43 -29.95 33.30
CA LYS A 35 -19.28 -30.34 34.15
C LYS A 35 -17.98 -30.74 33.43
N TYR A 36 -17.96 -30.80 32.10
CA TYR A 36 -16.75 -31.11 31.31
C TYR A 36 -16.39 -30.07 30.24
N ILE A 37 -16.99 -28.88 30.27
CA ILE A 37 -16.54 -27.71 29.49
C ILE A 37 -15.74 -26.79 30.42
N LEU A 38 -14.54 -27.23 30.79
CA LEU A 38 -13.57 -26.43 31.56
C LEU A 38 -12.18 -26.59 30.96
N GLN A 39 -11.70 -25.49 30.37
CA GLN A 39 -10.30 -25.23 29.97
C GLN A 39 -9.79 -26.15 28.83
N LYS A 40 -9.12 -25.63 27.80
CA LYS A 40 -8.20 -24.50 27.82
C LYS A 40 -8.54 -23.42 26.79
N SER A 41 -8.82 -22.22 27.29
CA SER A 41 -8.55 -20.98 26.56
C SER A 41 -7.05 -20.83 26.28
N ALA A 42 -6.67 -19.92 25.39
CA ALA A 42 -5.30 -19.73 24.93
C ALA A 42 -4.29 -19.61 26.10
N SER A 43 -3.53 -20.68 26.35
CA SER A 43 -2.55 -20.72 27.42
C SER A 43 -1.21 -20.19 26.93
N LEU A 44 -0.82 -19.05 27.49
CA LEU A 44 0.57 -18.74 27.76
C LEU A 44 1.10 -19.80 28.74
N GLU A 45 1.39 -21.01 28.27
CA GLU A 45 1.91 -22.08 29.14
C GLU A 45 3.31 -21.71 29.58
N LEU A 46 3.40 -21.19 30.80
CA LEU A 46 4.63 -21.11 31.56
C LEU A 46 4.79 -22.39 32.38
N LYS A 47 5.99 -22.98 32.34
CA LYS A 47 6.39 -24.14 33.13
C LYS A 47 7.82 -23.99 33.68
N PRO A 48 8.14 -24.62 34.82
CA PRO A 48 9.52 -24.98 35.15
C PRO A 48 10.01 -26.03 34.15
N ASP A 49 11.33 -26.14 33.99
CA ASP A 49 11.90 -27.35 33.42
C ASP A 49 11.53 -28.57 34.30
N GLN A 50 11.24 -29.70 33.68
CA GLN A 50 10.49 -30.77 34.36
C GLN A 50 11.38 -31.56 35.33
N TYR A 51 10.76 -32.19 36.34
CA TYR A 51 11.42 -33.30 37.04
C TYR A 51 11.98 -34.28 36.02
N ASN A 52 13.28 -34.54 36.09
CA ASN A 52 13.97 -35.43 35.16
C ASN A 52 13.75 -36.89 35.58
N LEU A 53 12.48 -37.30 35.55
CA LEU A 53 12.01 -38.66 35.78
C LEU A 53 11.67 -39.27 34.42
N ILE A 54 12.59 -40.07 33.88
CA ILE A 54 12.30 -40.89 32.71
C ILE A 54 11.54 -42.11 33.21
N VAL A 55 10.21 -42.03 33.18
CA VAL A 55 9.38 -43.23 33.34
C VAL A 55 9.49 -44.03 32.04
N ASN A 56 10.10 -45.21 32.12
CA ASN A 56 10.22 -46.11 30.97
C ASN A 56 8.91 -46.89 30.83
N ARG A 57 8.30 -46.88 29.64
CA ARG A 57 6.97 -47.51 29.45
C ARG A 57 7.09 -49.03 29.54
N VAL A 58 6.61 -49.60 30.64
CA VAL A 58 6.56 -51.06 30.84
C VAL A 58 5.20 -51.58 30.40
N ILE A 59 5.22 -52.66 29.60
CA ILE A 59 4.02 -53.41 29.22
C ILE A 59 4.04 -54.72 30.01
N THR A 60 3.10 -54.90 30.94
CA THR A 60 2.95 -56.18 31.66
C THR A 60 1.69 -56.89 31.19
N ALA A 61 1.84 -58.09 30.66
CA ALA A 61 0.71 -58.97 30.35
C ALA A 61 0.27 -59.68 31.64
N ILE A 62 -0.97 -59.44 32.07
CA ILE A 62 -1.53 -60.00 33.31
C ILE A 62 -2.65 -60.99 33.01
N SER A 63 -2.60 -62.17 33.63
CA SER A 63 -3.59 -63.24 33.48
C SER A 63 -4.43 -63.48 34.74
N SER A 64 -4.20 -62.69 35.79
CA SER A 64 -4.97 -62.67 37.04
C SER A 64 -4.77 -61.35 37.78
N ALA A 65 -5.67 -60.99 38.70
CA ALA A 65 -5.46 -59.86 39.61
C ALA A 65 -4.28 -60.06 40.58
N THR A 66 -3.85 -61.32 40.79
CA THR A 66 -2.69 -61.69 41.61
C THR A 66 -1.36 -61.57 40.87
N SER A 67 -1.37 -61.32 39.56
CA SER A 67 -0.17 -61.08 38.76
C SER A 67 0.58 -59.84 39.28
N ASP A 68 1.91 -59.90 39.31
CA ASP A 68 2.72 -58.69 39.51
C ASP A 68 2.59 -57.79 38.27
N ILE A 69 2.50 -56.48 38.46
CA ILE A 69 2.65 -55.48 37.39
C ILE A 69 3.99 -54.77 37.60
N ASP A 70 4.85 -54.83 36.59
CA ASP A 70 6.16 -54.19 36.60
C ASP A 70 6.07 -52.72 36.18
N PHE A 71 6.89 -51.87 36.79
CA PHE A 71 7.12 -50.49 36.36
C PHE A 71 8.61 -50.14 36.45
N ASN A 72 9.07 -49.22 35.60
CA ASN A 72 10.47 -48.83 35.52
C ASN A 72 10.60 -47.29 35.50
N VAL A 73 11.33 -46.73 36.46
CA VAL A 73 11.48 -45.28 36.65
C VAL A 73 12.95 -44.91 36.87
N GLN A 74 13.51 -44.15 35.93
CA GLN A 74 14.84 -43.56 36.05
C GLN A 74 14.74 -42.15 36.61
N ASN A 75 15.15 -41.98 37.87
CA ASN A 75 15.13 -40.70 38.56
C ASN A 75 16.48 -39.98 38.41
N ASN A 76 16.60 -39.12 37.40
CA ASN A 76 17.79 -38.29 37.17
C ASN A 76 17.80 -37.00 38.02
N ASN A 77 16.81 -36.79 38.89
CA ASN A 77 16.85 -35.70 39.87
C ASN A 77 17.91 -36.00 40.93
N GLN A 78 18.58 -34.97 41.46
CA GLN A 78 19.62 -35.12 42.49
C GLN A 78 19.10 -35.52 43.88
N TYR A 79 17.79 -35.76 44.03
CA TYR A 79 17.14 -36.12 45.29
C TYR A 79 16.11 -37.25 45.10
N PRO A 80 15.85 -38.08 46.13
CA PRO A 80 14.83 -39.11 46.07
C PRO A 80 13.42 -38.53 45.90
N ILE A 81 12.55 -39.25 45.21
CA ILE A 81 11.14 -38.86 45.03
C ILE A 81 10.18 -39.96 45.50
N LYS A 82 8.97 -39.56 45.91
CA LYS A 82 7.88 -40.49 46.21
C LYS A 82 6.91 -40.57 45.03
N ILE A 83 6.43 -41.76 44.72
CA ILE A 83 5.40 -41.99 43.69
C ILE A 83 4.23 -42.82 44.23
N GLU A 84 3.07 -42.61 43.63
CA GLU A 84 1.87 -43.46 43.71
C GLU A 84 1.49 -43.90 42.29
N ILE A 85 0.79 -45.03 42.17
CA ILE A 85 0.28 -45.54 40.89
C ILE A 85 -1.25 -45.45 40.93
N ARG A 86 -1.83 -44.88 39.87
CA ARG A 86 -3.26 -44.60 39.75
C ARG A 86 -3.88 -45.31 38.54
N TYR A 87 -5.10 -45.77 38.71
CA TYR A 87 -5.95 -46.33 37.66
C TYR A 87 -7.30 -45.62 37.68
N LYS A 88 -7.70 -45.04 36.54
CA LYS A 88 -8.88 -44.15 36.41
C LYS A 88 -8.95 -43.07 37.51
N GLY A 89 -7.79 -42.52 37.88
CA GLY A 89 -7.63 -41.50 38.93
C GLY A 89 -7.59 -42.04 40.37
N ASN A 90 -8.06 -43.27 40.62
CA ASN A 90 -8.01 -43.90 41.94
C ASN A 90 -6.61 -44.48 42.23
N VAL A 91 -6.15 -44.41 43.47
CA VAL A 91 -4.84 -44.95 43.88
C VAL A 91 -4.92 -46.46 43.99
N VAL A 92 -4.03 -47.18 43.29
CA VAL A 92 -3.90 -48.65 43.35
C VAL A 92 -2.60 -49.11 44.02
N ALA A 93 -1.55 -48.28 44.02
CA ALA A 93 -0.36 -48.47 44.85
C ALA A 93 0.18 -47.13 45.37
N ASN A 94 0.77 -47.09 46.56
CA ASN A 94 1.19 -45.86 47.24
C ASN A 94 2.47 -46.11 48.08
N GLY A 95 3.16 -45.03 48.48
CA GLY A 95 4.30 -45.08 49.40
C GLY A 95 5.62 -45.52 48.77
N ILE A 96 5.69 -45.60 47.44
CA ILE A 96 6.87 -46.06 46.70
C ILE A 96 7.95 -44.96 46.73
N ASN A 97 9.12 -45.27 47.29
CA ASN A 97 10.27 -44.36 47.31
C ASN A 97 11.24 -44.72 46.17
N VAL A 98 11.58 -43.74 45.33
CA VAL A 98 12.52 -43.89 44.21
C VAL A 98 13.83 -43.16 44.56
N PRO A 99 14.97 -43.87 44.66
CA PRO A 99 16.27 -43.25 44.96
C PRO A 99 16.71 -42.20 43.92
N ALA A 100 17.64 -41.31 44.30
CA ALA A 100 18.25 -40.35 43.38
C ALA A 100 19.23 -41.04 42.41
N GLY A 101 19.40 -40.50 41.20
CA GLY A 101 20.44 -40.88 40.24
C GLY A 101 20.40 -42.33 39.73
N ASN A 102 19.28 -43.03 39.86
CA ASN A 102 19.20 -44.48 39.60
C ASN A 102 18.00 -44.86 38.73
N ASN A 103 18.14 -45.95 37.97
CA ASN A 103 17.03 -46.64 37.31
C ASN A 103 16.42 -47.67 38.27
N TYR A 104 15.19 -47.44 38.70
CA TYR A 104 14.48 -48.25 39.69
C TYR A 104 13.34 -49.04 39.03
N ILE A 105 13.44 -50.37 39.08
CA ILE A 105 12.40 -51.30 38.64
C ILE A 105 11.65 -51.76 39.89
N GLY A 106 10.32 -51.68 39.86
CA GLY A 106 9.46 -52.07 40.97
C GLY A 106 8.22 -52.83 40.52
N LYS A 107 7.54 -53.44 41.48
CA LYS A 107 6.34 -54.26 41.28
C LYS A 107 5.19 -53.80 42.17
N PHE A 108 3.98 -53.90 41.66
CA PHE A 108 2.73 -53.70 42.41
C PHE A 108 1.66 -54.69 41.98
N LYS A 109 0.51 -54.67 42.66
CA LYS A 109 -0.67 -55.49 42.35
C LYS A 109 -1.93 -54.62 42.36
N ILE A 110 -3.01 -55.14 41.79
CA ILE A 110 -4.30 -54.48 41.66
C ILE A 110 -5.42 -55.32 42.30
N SER A 111 -6.56 -54.72 42.62
CA SER A 111 -7.72 -55.47 43.09
C SER A 111 -8.35 -56.29 41.96
N GLN A 112 -9.08 -57.35 42.30
CA GLN A 112 -9.86 -58.13 41.34
C GLN A 112 -10.83 -57.25 40.54
N SER A 113 -11.49 -56.28 41.18
CA SER A 113 -12.37 -55.32 40.53
C SER A 113 -11.69 -54.44 39.48
N VAL A 114 -10.42 -54.07 39.69
CA VAL A 114 -9.62 -53.33 38.70
C VAL A 114 -9.18 -54.27 37.59
N TYR A 115 -8.71 -55.48 37.91
CA TYR A 115 -8.34 -56.49 36.91
C TYR A 115 -9.50 -56.84 35.97
N ASP A 116 -10.70 -57.10 36.51
CA ASP A 116 -11.89 -57.44 35.73
C ASP A 116 -12.33 -56.27 34.82
N GLU A 117 -12.00 -55.03 35.17
CA GLU A 117 -12.28 -53.86 34.34
C GLU A 117 -11.20 -53.64 33.27
N VAL A 118 -9.92 -53.81 33.61
CA VAL A 118 -8.80 -53.82 32.65
C VAL A 118 -8.98 -54.93 31.61
N LEU A 119 -9.40 -56.12 32.02
CA LEU A 119 -9.69 -57.24 31.13
C LEU A 119 -10.84 -56.94 30.16
N ARG A 120 -11.95 -56.36 30.65
CA ARG A 120 -13.13 -56.01 29.82
C ARG A 120 -12.88 -54.89 28.81
N ASN A 121 -11.88 -54.04 29.04
CA ASN A 121 -11.55 -52.93 28.12
C ASN A 121 -10.43 -53.28 27.12
N ASN A 122 -9.97 -54.55 27.10
CA ASN A 122 -8.74 -54.96 26.41
C ASN A 122 -7.55 -54.07 26.83
N GLY A 123 -7.18 -54.21 28.09
CA GLY A 123 -6.13 -53.43 28.72
C GLY A 123 -6.60 -52.08 29.27
N ALA A 124 -5.66 -51.38 29.89
CA ALA A 124 -5.77 -50.00 30.29
C ALA A 124 -4.37 -49.44 30.58
N ASP A 125 -4.23 -48.15 30.31
CA ASP A 125 -3.12 -47.36 30.78
C ASP A 125 -3.30 -47.00 32.28
N MET A 126 -2.20 -47.05 33.04
CA MET A 126 -2.11 -46.61 34.43
C MET A 126 -1.09 -45.48 34.58
N ASP A 127 -1.40 -44.54 35.47
CA ASP A 127 -0.68 -43.29 35.64
C ASP A 127 0.31 -43.41 36.80
N ILE A 128 1.57 -43.01 36.61
CA ILE A 128 2.51 -42.82 37.73
C ILE A 128 2.46 -41.35 38.14
N LYS A 129 2.07 -41.08 39.40
CA LYS A 129 2.02 -39.73 39.95
C LYS A 129 3.09 -39.54 41.01
N VAL A 130 3.93 -38.53 40.81
CA VAL A 130 4.86 -38.06 41.85
C VAL A 130 4.06 -37.40 42.97
N VAL A 131 4.39 -37.75 44.22
CA VAL A 131 3.78 -37.23 45.46
C VAL A 131 4.79 -36.62 46.43
N SER A 132 6.05 -36.52 46.02
CA SER A 132 6.96 -35.46 46.47
C SER A 132 6.38 -34.06 46.16
N PRO A 133 6.88 -32.96 46.76
CA PRO A 133 6.14 -31.68 46.85
C PRO A 133 5.64 -30.96 45.58
N TYR A 134 5.94 -31.45 44.36
CA TYR A 134 5.19 -31.08 43.16
C TYR A 134 4.55 -32.33 42.54
N SER A 135 3.26 -32.29 42.21
CA SER A 135 2.55 -33.47 41.69
C SER A 135 2.57 -33.55 40.16
N ALA A 136 3.55 -34.27 39.62
CA ALA A 136 3.60 -34.63 38.20
C ALA A 136 2.93 -36.00 37.98
N GLU A 137 1.78 -36.00 37.30
CA GLU A 137 1.07 -37.22 36.87
C GLU A 137 1.50 -37.58 35.45
N TYR A 138 2.42 -38.56 35.35
CA TYR A 138 2.87 -39.15 34.10
C TYR A 138 1.84 -40.18 33.68
N LYS A 139 0.93 -39.75 32.80
CA LYS A 139 -0.17 -40.58 32.33
C LYS A 139 0.30 -41.65 31.36
N ASN A 140 -0.36 -42.80 31.38
CA ASN A 140 -0.17 -43.88 30.40
C ASN A 140 1.25 -44.50 30.36
N MET A 141 1.99 -44.43 31.48
CA MET A 141 3.37 -44.93 31.55
C MET A 141 3.50 -46.39 31.97
N ILE A 142 2.52 -46.93 32.69
CA ILE A 142 2.40 -48.38 32.88
C ILE A 142 1.26 -48.81 31.97
N ARG A 143 1.54 -49.65 30.98
CA ARG A 143 0.56 -50.03 29.97
C ARG A 143 0.12 -51.48 30.15
N VAL A 144 -1.18 -51.69 30.25
CA VAL A 144 -1.82 -52.92 29.78
C VAL A 144 -2.46 -52.56 28.42
N ASP A 145 -2.01 -53.17 27.33
CA ASP A 145 -2.28 -52.73 25.93
C ASP A 145 -3.74 -53.02 25.51
N VAL A 146 -4.51 -52.10 24.88
CA VAL A 146 -4.63 -51.86 23.40
C VAL A 146 -4.64 -50.31 23.01
N PRO A 147 -4.22 -49.86 21.78
CA PRO A 147 -4.14 -48.42 21.30
C PRO A 147 -5.46 -47.75 20.76
N GLN A 148 -5.61 -46.43 20.39
CA GLN A 148 -5.02 -45.07 20.65
C GLN A 148 -5.98 -44.00 19.95
N SER A 149 -5.79 -42.74 19.45
CA SER A 149 -4.74 -41.68 19.23
C SER A 149 -5.35 -40.36 18.61
N TYR A 150 -4.62 -39.20 18.61
CA TYR A 150 -4.79 -37.96 17.75
C TYR A 150 -5.97 -36.95 18.05
N LEU A 151 -6.07 -35.65 17.60
CA LEU A 151 -5.24 -34.64 16.86
C LEU A 151 -5.77 -33.15 16.99
N ALA A 152 -5.04 -32.16 16.41
CA ALA A 152 -5.44 -30.82 15.85
C ALA A 152 -5.65 -29.54 16.75
N SER A 153 -5.84 -28.36 16.11
CA SER A 153 -5.45 -26.99 16.63
C SER A 153 -6.18 -25.76 16.04
N ARG A 154 -6.27 -24.59 16.75
CA ARG A 154 -6.01 -23.19 16.26
C ARG A 154 -6.27 -22.04 17.29
N SER A 155 -5.98 -20.79 16.87
CA SER A 155 -5.95 -19.47 17.57
C SER A 155 -7.34 -18.84 17.86
N LEU A 156 -7.52 -17.69 18.56
CA LEU A 156 -6.65 -16.62 19.11
C LEU A 156 -7.39 -15.89 20.26
N GLY A 157 -6.69 -15.24 21.20
CA GLY A 157 -7.25 -14.24 22.14
C GLY A 157 -7.28 -14.66 23.62
N GLY A 158 -6.40 -14.07 24.42
CA GLY A 158 -6.31 -14.25 25.88
C GLY A 158 -5.33 -13.26 26.52
N ASN A 159 -5.49 -12.95 27.81
CA ASN A 159 -4.60 -12.05 28.54
C ASN A 159 -3.39 -12.79 29.13
N PHE A 160 -2.20 -12.17 29.08
CA PHE A 160 -0.96 -12.77 29.60
C PHE A 160 -1.06 -13.19 31.08
N PHE A 161 -1.67 -12.36 31.92
CA PHE A 161 -1.66 -12.52 33.38
C PHE A 161 -2.92 -13.18 33.97
N GLY A 162 -3.96 -13.47 33.18
CA GLY A 162 -5.18 -14.15 33.62
C GLY A 162 -6.11 -13.38 34.60
N ASN A 163 -5.70 -12.21 35.09
CA ASN A 163 -6.41 -11.39 36.10
C ASN A 163 -6.70 -9.97 35.58
N THR A 164 -7.56 -9.23 36.28
CA THR A 164 -7.78 -7.77 36.12
C THR A 164 -6.61 -6.95 36.67
N PHE A 165 -5.42 -7.14 36.10
CA PHE A 165 -4.25 -6.29 36.35
C PHE A 165 -4.16 -5.18 35.30
N ASP A 166 -3.83 -3.97 35.73
CA ASP A 166 -3.63 -2.82 34.83
C ASP A 166 -2.28 -2.94 34.12
N LEU A 167 -2.31 -3.46 32.90
CA LEU A 167 -1.13 -3.65 32.04
C LEU A 167 -0.37 -2.34 31.76
N THR A 168 -1.03 -1.17 31.88
CA THR A 168 -0.37 0.13 31.71
C THR A 168 0.51 0.52 32.90
N LYS A 169 0.51 -0.25 33.99
CA LYS A 169 1.36 -0.02 35.18
C LYS A 169 2.58 -0.94 35.26
N ILE A 170 2.81 -1.81 34.27
CA ILE A 170 4.02 -2.64 34.22
C ILE A 170 5.19 -1.78 33.70
N ALA A 171 6.26 -1.69 34.48
CA ALA A 171 7.50 -1.00 34.11
C ALA A 171 8.60 -1.99 33.71
N LYS A 172 8.81 -3.09 34.45
CA LYS A 172 9.84 -4.08 34.14
C LYS A 172 9.29 -5.50 34.18
N ILE A 173 9.86 -6.40 33.39
CA ILE A 173 9.62 -7.85 33.45
C ILE A 173 10.96 -8.59 33.49
N SER A 174 11.13 -9.51 34.43
CA SER A 174 12.28 -10.41 34.52
C SER A 174 11.86 -11.85 34.79
N PHE A 175 12.72 -12.80 34.43
CA PHE A 175 12.52 -14.22 34.70
C PHE A 175 13.46 -14.73 35.80
N SER A 176 12.96 -15.65 36.63
CA SER A 176 13.67 -16.24 37.77
C SER A 176 13.52 -17.75 37.81
N ASP A 177 14.58 -18.43 38.24
CA ASP A 177 14.67 -19.88 38.46
C ASP A 177 14.62 -20.28 39.94
N GLN A 178 14.52 -19.28 40.84
CA GLN A 178 14.60 -19.39 42.30
C GLN A 178 13.32 -19.95 42.98
N GLY A 179 12.45 -20.60 42.21
CA GLY A 179 11.22 -21.23 42.70
C GLY A 179 9.98 -20.34 42.66
N THR A 180 8.88 -20.84 43.23
CA THR A 180 7.54 -20.23 43.11
C THR A 180 7.04 -19.49 44.34
N THR A 181 7.84 -19.41 45.40
CA THR A 181 7.53 -18.64 46.62
C THR A 181 7.96 -17.19 46.45
N PRO A 182 7.05 -16.19 46.48
CA PRO A 182 7.44 -14.79 46.40
C PRO A 182 8.27 -14.36 47.63
N PRO A 183 9.27 -13.47 47.46
CA PRO A 183 10.03 -12.94 48.58
C PRO A 183 9.17 -12.01 49.48
N PRO A 184 9.56 -11.80 50.74
CA PRO A 184 8.92 -10.81 51.60
C PRO A 184 8.91 -9.41 50.99
N GLY A 185 7.80 -8.66 51.16
CA GLY A 185 7.68 -7.27 50.70
C GLY A 185 7.14 -7.08 49.28
N VAL A 186 6.73 -8.14 48.57
CA VAL A 186 5.96 -8.00 47.32
C VAL A 186 4.59 -7.35 47.58
N VAL A 187 4.10 -6.57 46.61
CA VAL A 187 2.78 -5.92 46.68
C VAL A 187 1.66 -6.91 46.35
N GLY A 188 1.97 -7.93 45.55
CA GLY A 188 1.08 -9.03 45.26
C GLY A 188 1.76 -10.11 44.42
N SER A 189 1.12 -11.27 44.35
CA SER A 189 1.57 -12.42 43.59
C SER A 189 0.39 -13.24 43.09
N PHE A 190 0.53 -13.87 41.94
CA PHE A 190 -0.46 -14.79 41.40
C PHE A 190 0.17 -15.83 40.48
N ASP A 191 -0.42 -17.02 40.47
CA ASP A 191 -0.04 -18.12 39.60
C ASP A 191 -0.25 -17.77 38.12
N VAL A 192 0.74 -18.05 37.28
CA VAL A 192 0.73 -17.80 35.82
C VAL A 192 1.00 -19.07 34.99
N SER A 193 0.98 -20.24 35.63
CA SER A 193 1.16 -21.55 34.98
C SER A 193 -0.07 -22.06 34.22
N GLU A 194 0.14 -22.98 33.26
CA GLU A 194 -0.99 -23.62 32.55
C GLU A 194 -1.87 -24.44 33.52
N GLY A 195 -3.12 -23.99 33.67
CA GLY A 195 -4.12 -24.62 34.52
C GLY A 195 -4.00 -24.26 36.00
N LYS A 196 -3.23 -23.20 36.35
CA LYS A 196 -3.06 -22.69 37.72
C LYS A 196 -2.60 -23.79 38.71
N LYS A 197 -1.39 -24.32 38.47
CA LYS A 197 -0.78 -25.46 39.16
C LYS A 197 0.28 -25.08 40.20
N GLY A 198 0.48 -23.79 40.46
CA GLY A 198 1.46 -23.25 41.41
C GLY A 198 2.93 -23.42 41.01
N ASN A 199 3.22 -23.92 39.80
CA ASN A 199 4.57 -24.25 39.36
C ASN A 199 5.27 -23.16 38.53
N VAL A 200 4.56 -22.08 38.15
CA VAL A 200 5.15 -20.78 37.79
C VAL A 200 4.29 -19.68 38.42
N VAL A 201 4.91 -18.77 39.16
CA VAL A 201 4.23 -17.67 39.87
C VAL A 201 4.83 -16.34 39.42
N ALA A 202 3.96 -15.36 39.14
CA ALA A 202 4.37 -13.98 38.95
C ALA A 202 4.16 -13.22 40.27
N TRP A 203 5.11 -12.35 40.61
CA TRP A 203 4.93 -11.37 41.69
C TRP A 203 5.44 -10.01 41.26
N TYR A 204 4.98 -8.97 41.95
CA TYR A 204 5.32 -7.60 41.62
C TYR A 204 5.61 -6.75 42.85
N THR A 205 6.63 -5.90 42.73
CA THR A 205 6.99 -4.85 43.69
C THR A 205 6.62 -3.49 43.13
N LYS A 206 6.63 -2.44 43.96
CA LYS A 206 6.61 -1.06 43.44
C LYS A 206 7.90 -0.78 42.68
N ASN A 207 7.78 -0.18 41.50
CA ASN A 207 8.96 0.27 40.74
C ASN A 207 9.69 1.36 41.55
N ALA A 208 11.01 1.23 41.66
CA ALA A 208 11.82 2.09 42.54
C ALA A 208 11.89 3.57 42.09
N THR A 209 11.71 3.82 40.79
CA THR A 209 11.77 5.17 40.19
C THR A 209 10.40 5.83 40.00
N ASP A 210 9.33 5.04 39.88
CA ASP A 210 7.96 5.48 39.67
C ASP A 210 7.00 4.60 40.50
N PRO A 211 6.70 4.99 41.75
CA PRO A 211 5.78 4.24 42.62
C PRO A 211 4.33 4.16 42.13
N SER A 212 3.96 4.76 41.00
CA SER A 212 2.67 4.48 40.35
C SER A 212 2.68 3.13 39.60
N LYS A 213 3.87 2.67 39.19
CA LYS A 213 4.14 1.46 38.41
C LYS A 213 4.69 0.30 39.25
N TYR A 214 4.90 -0.82 38.57
CA TYR A 214 5.29 -2.10 39.16
C TYR A 214 6.38 -2.80 38.34
N ASP A 215 7.32 -3.43 39.05
CA ASP A 215 8.34 -4.31 38.48
C ASP A 215 7.90 -5.76 38.72
N PHE A 216 7.86 -6.57 37.65
CA PHE A 216 7.40 -7.95 37.67
C PHE A 216 8.57 -8.94 37.60
N VAL A 217 8.48 -9.98 38.44
CA VAL A 217 9.29 -11.18 38.32
C VAL A 217 8.35 -12.34 38.01
N ILE A 218 8.68 -13.14 37.01
CA ILE A 218 8.00 -14.38 36.65
C ILE A 218 8.96 -15.53 37.00
N SER A 219 8.58 -16.38 37.97
CA SER A 219 9.51 -17.33 38.58
C SER A 219 8.98 -18.76 38.59
N ALA A 220 9.88 -19.70 38.32
CA ALA A 220 9.66 -21.15 38.37
C ALA A 220 10.81 -21.81 39.13
N ASN A 221 10.73 -23.12 39.40
CA ASN A 221 11.92 -23.89 39.81
C ASN A 221 12.70 -24.26 38.53
N GLY A 222 13.84 -23.62 38.27
CA GLY A 222 14.50 -23.68 36.96
C GLY A 222 13.90 -22.70 35.94
N LYS A 223 14.43 -22.71 34.70
CA LYS A 223 14.05 -21.72 33.67
C LYS A 223 12.56 -21.71 33.36
N VAL A 224 12.03 -20.53 33.10
CA VAL A 224 10.65 -20.30 32.67
C VAL A 224 10.56 -20.55 31.16
N LYS A 225 9.99 -21.69 30.78
CA LYS A 225 9.74 -22.05 29.37
C LYS A 225 8.36 -21.60 28.91
N ILE A 226 8.23 -21.18 27.65
CA ILE A 226 6.94 -20.85 27.01
C ILE A 226 6.61 -21.76 25.81
N ARG A 227 5.32 -22.05 25.59
CA ARG A 227 4.82 -22.76 24.38
C ARG A 227 4.67 -21.89 23.12
N ASN A 228 4.41 -20.59 23.29
CA ASN A 228 4.21 -19.65 22.20
C ASN A 228 4.59 -18.23 22.65
N SER A 229 5.63 -17.66 22.04
CA SER A 229 6.15 -16.31 22.27
C SER A 229 5.45 -15.20 21.46
N GLU A 230 4.48 -15.50 20.59
CA GLU A 230 3.77 -14.47 19.84
C GLU A 230 2.94 -13.53 20.75
N ASN A 231 3.02 -12.23 20.52
CA ASN A 231 2.32 -11.15 21.24
C ASN A 231 2.70 -10.99 22.73
N MET A 232 3.78 -11.62 23.20
CA MET A 232 4.09 -11.81 24.62
C MET A 232 4.00 -10.56 25.50
N PHE A 233 4.54 -9.42 25.04
CA PHE A 233 4.54 -8.12 25.73
C PHE A 233 3.79 -7.04 24.93
N SER A 234 2.90 -7.46 24.02
CA SER A 234 2.10 -6.56 23.19
C SER A 234 1.24 -5.62 24.02
N GLN A 235 1.18 -4.35 23.62
CA GLN A 235 0.48 -3.23 24.28
C GLN A 235 0.95 -2.91 25.72
N LEU A 236 2.10 -3.43 26.18
CA LEU A 236 2.68 -3.00 27.46
C LEU A 236 3.35 -1.61 27.30
N THR A 237 2.53 -0.57 27.17
CA THR A 237 2.96 0.77 26.74
C THR A 237 3.95 1.45 27.69
N ASN A 238 3.96 1.06 28.97
CA ASN A 238 4.85 1.62 30.02
C ASN A 238 6.04 0.72 30.38
N LEU A 239 6.18 -0.45 29.74
CA LEU A 239 7.32 -1.35 29.90
C LEU A 239 8.60 -0.65 29.42
N THR A 240 9.62 -0.55 30.27
CA THR A 240 10.94 0.05 29.98
C THR A 240 12.04 -1.00 29.80
N ASP A 241 12.00 -2.09 30.55
CA ASP A 241 13.07 -3.10 30.62
C ASP A 241 12.51 -4.54 30.58
N VAL A 242 13.17 -5.43 29.83
CA VAL A 242 12.94 -6.89 29.88
C VAL A 242 14.25 -7.65 30.06
N ASP A 243 14.28 -8.64 30.96
CA ASP A 243 15.42 -9.53 31.19
C ASP A 243 15.05 -11.00 30.97
N PHE A 244 15.68 -11.63 29.99
CA PHE A 244 15.46 -13.02 29.57
C PHE A 244 16.43 -14.06 30.16
N THR A 245 17.28 -13.71 31.14
CA THR A 245 18.37 -14.59 31.65
C THR A 245 17.87 -16.00 32.04
N ASN A 246 16.74 -16.09 32.74
CA ASN A 246 16.12 -17.36 33.13
C ASN A 246 14.92 -17.77 32.26
N PHE A 247 14.84 -17.26 31.04
CA PHE A 247 13.82 -17.64 30.06
C PHE A 247 14.31 -18.75 29.13
N ASP A 248 13.38 -19.54 28.61
CA ASP A 248 13.65 -20.58 27.61
C ASP A 248 12.65 -20.49 26.44
N LEU A 249 13.19 -20.16 25.26
CA LEU A 249 12.47 -20.10 23.98
C LEU A 249 12.52 -21.42 23.19
N SER A 250 13.32 -22.42 23.57
CA SER A 250 13.56 -23.59 22.72
C SER A 250 12.26 -24.35 22.38
N GLY A 251 12.00 -24.54 21.08
CA GLY A 251 10.74 -25.08 20.55
C GLY A 251 9.70 -24.04 20.13
N ASN A 252 9.93 -22.74 20.37
CA ASN A 252 9.15 -21.67 19.75
C ASN A 252 9.63 -21.41 18.31
N TRP A 253 8.70 -20.97 17.45
CA TRP A 253 8.96 -20.77 16.02
C TRP A 253 8.66 -19.34 15.53
N SER A 254 8.15 -18.45 16.39
CA SER A 254 7.73 -17.09 16.06
C SER A 254 7.87 -16.12 17.23
N LEU A 255 8.36 -14.92 16.96
CA LEU A 255 8.37 -13.74 17.85
C LEU A 255 7.42 -12.64 17.34
N ARG A 256 6.42 -12.99 16.50
CA ARG A 256 5.45 -12.04 15.96
C ARG A 256 4.81 -11.20 17.06
N ASN A 257 4.74 -9.88 16.84
CA ASN A 257 4.17 -8.90 17.78
C ASN A 257 4.75 -8.89 19.21
N MET A 258 5.91 -9.52 19.48
CA MET A 258 6.37 -9.74 20.87
C MET A 258 6.46 -8.45 21.71
N PHE A 259 6.92 -7.35 21.11
CA PHE A 259 7.04 -6.00 21.70
C PHE A 259 6.16 -4.96 20.96
N TYR A 260 5.05 -5.40 20.36
CA TYR A 260 4.15 -4.52 19.62
C TYR A 260 3.60 -3.40 20.52
N ASN A 261 3.72 -2.14 20.10
CA ASN A 261 3.31 -0.93 20.84
C ASN A 261 3.95 -0.72 22.23
N THR A 262 5.11 -1.31 22.55
CA THR A 262 5.80 -1.04 23.82
C THR A 262 6.53 0.32 23.79
N LYS A 263 5.76 1.42 23.85
CA LYS A 263 6.22 2.80 23.64
C LYS A 263 7.27 3.29 24.65
N SER A 264 7.29 2.75 25.85
CA SER A 264 8.31 3.08 26.86
C SER A 264 9.54 2.18 26.84
N LEU A 265 9.59 1.14 25.97
CA LEU A 265 10.68 0.17 25.98
C LEU A 265 12.02 0.84 25.65
N ARG A 266 13.06 0.53 26.41
CA ARG A 266 14.43 1.03 26.21
C ARG A 266 15.47 -0.09 26.20
N ASN A 267 15.34 -1.07 27.09
CA ASN A 267 16.37 -2.07 27.34
C ASN A 267 15.83 -3.50 27.20
N ILE A 268 16.61 -4.38 26.57
CA ILE A 268 16.40 -5.83 26.59
C ILE A 268 17.75 -6.49 26.94
N ASN A 269 17.77 -7.30 28.00
CA ASN A 269 18.82 -8.30 28.22
C ASN A 269 18.36 -9.63 27.60
N TRP A 270 19.03 -10.08 26.54
CA TRP A 270 18.70 -11.31 25.83
C TRP A 270 19.06 -12.60 26.58
N GLY A 271 19.86 -12.54 27.66
CA GLY A 271 20.04 -13.69 28.57
C GLY A 271 20.65 -14.96 27.96
N GLY A 272 21.17 -14.91 26.73
CA GLY A 272 21.64 -16.08 25.98
C GLY A 272 20.53 -17.03 25.49
N ILE A 273 19.32 -16.53 25.23
CA ILE A 273 18.20 -17.35 24.75
C ILE A 273 18.46 -17.94 23.35
N ASP A 274 18.15 -19.24 23.18
CA ASP A 274 18.16 -19.88 21.86
C ASP A 274 17.04 -19.31 20.97
N THR A 275 17.46 -18.79 19.82
CA THR A 275 16.59 -18.20 18.78
C THR A 275 16.64 -18.98 17.46
N SER A 276 17.43 -20.06 17.40
CA SER A 276 17.72 -20.83 16.18
C SER A 276 16.49 -21.42 15.47
N SER A 277 15.40 -21.62 16.20
CA SER A 277 14.12 -22.13 15.68
C SER A 277 13.15 -21.05 15.21
N ILE A 278 13.46 -19.76 15.40
CA ILE A 278 12.55 -18.65 15.07
C ILE A 278 12.50 -18.42 13.55
N THR A 279 11.32 -18.63 12.97
CA THR A 279 11.04 -18.46 11.53
C THR A 279 10.36 -17.14 11.17
N ALA A 280 9.76 -16.45 12.15
CA ALA A 280 9.08 -15.18 11.94
C ALA A 280 9.32 -14.18 13.09
N THR A 281 9.64 -12.93 12.73
CA THR A 281 9.74 -11.77 13.62
C THR A 281 8.83 -10.63 13.15
N SER A 282 7.86 -10.92 12.27
CA SER A 282 6.93 -9.93 11.72
C SER A 282 6.30 -9.06 12.80
N GLN A 283 6.37 -7.73 12.64
CA GLN A 283 5.86 -6.73 13.60
C GLN A 283 6.39 -6.85 15.05
N CYS A 284 7.49 -7.58 15.29
CA CYS A 284 8.01 -7.84 16.64
C CYS A 284 8.22 -6.56 17.47
N PHE A 285 8.83 -5.51 16.89
CA PHE A 285 9.11 -4.22 17.51
C PHE A 285 8.23 -3.09 16.96
N TYR A 286 7.10 -3.42 16.32
CA TYR A 286 6.21 -2.44 15.69
C TYR A 286 5.74 -1.38 16.71
N GLY A 287 5.94 -0.10 16.42
CA GLY A 287 5.53 0.99 17.31
C GLY A 287 6.17 0.96 18.72
N SER A 288 7.27 0.23 18.89
CA SER A 288 8.03 0.20 20.15
C SER A 288 8.91 1.46 20.29
N GLY A 289 9.21 1.84 21.53
CA GLY A 289 10.01 3.04 21.82
C GLY A 289 11.51 2.82 21.90
N ILE A 290 12.00 1.64 21.52
CA ILE A 290 13.40 1.24 21.72
C ILE A 290 14.35 2.10 20.88
N GLN A 291 15.42 2.58 21.50
CA GLN A 291 16.35 3.54 20.90
C GLN A 291 17.64 2.89 20.40
N ASN A 292 18.19 1.98 21.20
CA ASN A 292 19.37 1.18 20.86
C ASN A 292 18.98 -0.28 21.03
N LEU A 293 19.16 -1.07 19.96
CA LEU A 293 18.83 -2.48 19.94
C LEU A 293 20.03 -3.26 19.41
N ASP A 294 20.51 -4.20 20.21
CA ASP A 294 21.53 -5.15 19.80
C ASP A 294 20.88 -6.51 19.54
N LEU A 295 21.14 -7.10 18.37
CA LEU A 295 20.71 -8.45 17.99
C LEU A 295 21.90 -9.38 17.72
N SER A 296 23.16 -8.94 17.86
CA SER A 296 24.37 -9.68 17.44
C SER A 296 24.55 -11.03 18.16
N SER A 297 23.94 -11.19 19.33
CA SER A 297 23.93 -12.44 20.10
C SER A 297 22.85 -13.45 19.70
N LEU A 298 21.97 -13.11 18.74
CA LEU A 298 20.83 -13.95 18.33
C LEU A 298 21.13 -14.77 17.07
N ASN A 299 20.69 -16.03 17.07
CA ASN A 299 20.78 -16.91 15.92
C ASN A 299 19.49 -16.84 15.09
N LEU A 300 19.48 -15.98 14.08
CA LEU A 300 18.34 -15.79 13.18
C LEU A 300 18.35 -16.71 11.93
N SER A 301 19.14 -17.79 11.93
CA SER A 301 19.40 -18.58 10.71
C SER A 301 18.16 -19.27 10.10
N ALA A 302 17.08 -19.45 10.87
CA ALA A 302 15.79 -19.97 10.38
C ALA A 302 14.77 -18.89 9.97
N LEU A 303 15.08 -17.60 10.17
CA LEU A 303 14.16 -16.47 9.94
C LEU A 303 13.81 -16.33 8.46
N ARG A 304 12.51 -16.36 8.12
CA ARG A 304 11.98 -16.15 6.76
C ARG A 304 11.15 -14.86 6.64
N ASP A 305 10.41 -14.50 7.69
CA ASP A 305 9.47 -13.36 7.69
C ASP A 305 9.83 -12.31 8.76
N ALA A 306 10.44 -11.21 8.31
CA ALA A 306 10.72 -10.02 9.12
C ALA A 306 9.81 -8.82 8.75
N SER A 307 8.66 -9.08 8.13
CA SER A 307 7.80 -8.00 7.63
C SER A 307 7.33 -7.05 8.73
N ASN A 308 7.50 -5.75 8.49
CA ASN A 308 7.19 -4.67 9.42
C ASN A 308 7.87 -4.80 10.81
N MET A 309 8.99 -5.57 10.93
CA MET A 309 9.63 -5.89 12.22
C MET A 309 9.90 -4.67 13.10
N PHE A 310 10.39 -3.57 12.52
CA PHE A 310 10.64 -2.29 13.19
C PHE A 310 9.73 -1.15 12.69
N SER A 311 8.62 -1.47 12.01
CA SER A 311 7.73 -0.45 11.45
C SER A 311 7.15 0.45 12.54
N GLU A 312 7.14 1.76 12.29
CA GLU A 312 6.74 2.79 13.28
C GLU A 312 7.60 2.83 14.57
N ALA A 313 8.77 2.16 14.61
CA ALA A 313 9.74 2.31 15.71
C ALA A 313 10.50 3.65 15.56
N THR A 314 9.78 4.77 15.72
CA THR A 314 10.25 6.12 15.38
C THR A 314 11.50 6.55 16.14
N ASN A 315 11.76 5.95 17.30
CA ASN A 315 12.86 6.29 18.20
C ASN A 315 14.12 5.44 17.97
N LEU A 316 14.06 4.42 17.10
CA LEU A 316 15.20 3.53 16.85
C LEU A 316 16.33 4.31 16.17
N GLU A 317 17.43 4.51 16.90
CA GLU A 317 18.63 5.22 16.43
C GLU A 317 19.76 4.25 16.08
N THR A 318 19.92 3.17 16.86
CA THR A 318 20.98 2.18 16.69
C THR A 318 20.41 0.77 16.62
N LEU A 319 20.82 0.04 15.58
CA LEU A 319 20.52 -1.37 15.39
C LEU A 319 21.82 -2.11 15.04
N ASN A 320 22.35 -2.88 16.00
CA ASN A 320 23.48 -3.78 15.76
C ASN A 320 22.94 -5.15 15.31
N MET A 321 23.40 -5.62 14.14
CA MET A 321 23.10 -6.95 13.61
C MET A 321 24.37 -7.74 13.23
N ALA A 322 25.55 -7.25 13.63
CA ALA A 322 26.84 -7.84 13.26
C ALA A 322 26.89 -9.33 13.64
N GLY A 323 27.28 -10.18 12.69
CA GLY A 323 27.34 -11.64 12.88
C GLY A 323 25.98 -12.38 12.85
N THR A 324 24.83 -11.69 12.77
CA THR A 324 23.54 -12.38 12.68
C THR A 324 23.36 -13.09 11.35
N ASN A 325 23.26 -14.42 11.37
CA ASN A 325 22.98 -15.18 10.16
C ASN A 325 21.51 -15.00 9.77
N THR A 326 21.26 -14.24 8.70
CA THR A 326 19.92 -13.94 8.16
C THR A 326 19.66 -14.58 6.78
N VAL A 327 20.48 -15.57 6.36
CA VAL A 327 20.46 -16.14 5.01
C VAL A 327 19.10 -16.72 4.58
N SER A 328 18.24 -17.15 5.51
CA SER A 328 16.91 -17.70 5.21
C SER A 328 15.83 -16.64 4.93
N LEU A 329 16.15 -15.34 5.02
CA LEU A 329 15.17 -14.26 4.94
C LEU A 329 14.55 -14.16 3.53
N GLU A 330 13.22 -14.29 3.46
CA GLU A 330 12.43 -14.29 2.22
C GLU A 330 11.57 -13.02 2.07
N ASN A 331 11.15 -12.44 3.20
CA ASN A 331 10.22 -11.31 3.27
C ASN A 331 10.69 -10.24 4.26
N MET A 332 10.94 -9.03 3.76
CA MET A 332 11.28 -7.84 4.56
C MET A 332 10.38 -6.62 4.24
N VAL A 333 9.16 -6.87 3.74
CA VAL A 333 8.18 -5.81 3.42
C VAL A 333 7.95 -4.91 4.64
N GLY A 334 8.18 -3.60 4.49
CA GLY A 334 8.03 -2.60 5.54
C GLY A 334 8.99 -2.73 6.74
N MET A 335 10.05 -3.55 6.67
CA MET A 335 10.89 -3.91 7.83
C MET A 335 11.38 -2.73 8.68
N PHE A 336 11.79 -1.61 8.05
CA PHE A 336 12.25 -0.36 8.69
C PHE A 336 11.32 0.83 8.38
N LYS A 337 10.06 0.58 8.04
CA LYS A 337 9.11 1.64 7.67
C LYS A 337 8.94 2.66 8.81
N ASN A 338 9.01 3.94 8.50
CA ASN A 338 8.87 5.06 9.44
C ASN A 338 9.87 5.03 10.62
N THR A 339 11.04 4.38 10.47
CA THR A 339 12.17 4.51 11.42
C THR A 339 12.89 5.84 11.21
N HIS A 340 12.21 6.94 11.53
CA HIS A 340 12.65 8.31 11.27
C HIS A 340 13.99 8.70 11.90
N SER A 341 14.47 7.95 12.90
CA SER A 341 15.69 8.27 13.68
C SER A 341 16.90 7.37 13.39
N LEU A 342 16.81 6.42 12.45
CA LEU A 342 17.79 5.34 12.28
C LEU A 342 19.15 5.86 11.73
N LYS A 343 20.10 6.16 12.61
CA LYS A 343 21.44 6.67 12.30
C LYS A 343 22.45 5.53 12.08
N ASN A 344 22.43 4.58 13.02
CA ASN A 344 23.44 3.56 13.20
C ASN A 344 22.87 2.18 12.84
N PHE A 345 22.63 1.99 11.55
CA PHE A 345 22.44 0.69 10.91
C PHE A 345 23.53 0.49 9.85
N ASN A 346 24.00 -0.74 9.71
CA ASN A 346 24.96 -1.19 8.71
C ASN A 346 24.32 -2.25 7.80
N PRO A 347 24.00 -1.94 6.53
CA PRO A 347 23.31 -2.91 5.67
C PRO A 347 24.09 -4.21 5.40
N SER A 348 25.43 -4.23 5.49
CA SER A 348 26.19 -5.48 5.29
C SER A 348 25.92 -6.54 6.37
N ASP A 349 25.35 -6.16 7.51
CA ASP A 349 24.98 -7.07 8.59
C ASP A 349 23.70 -7.87 8.26
N LEU A 350 22.95 -7.49 7.22
CA LEU A 350 21.70 -8.12 6.79
C LEU A 350 21.88 -8.86 5.45
N ASN A 351 21.77 -10.19 5.48
CA ASN A 351 21.82 -11.02 4.28
C ASN A 351 20.44 -11.09 3.60
N VAL A 352 20.30 -10.42 2.45
CA VAL A 352 19.06 -10.36 1.68
C VAL A 352 18.99 -11.33 0.48
N SER A 353 19.94 -12.26 0.36
CA SER A 353 20.12 -13.11 -0.85
C SER A 353 19.00 -14.13 -1.15
N ASN A 354 18.01 -14.26 -0.26
CA ASN A 354 16.77 -15.01 -0.48
C ASN A 354 15.50 -14.14 -0.48
N VAL A 355 15.64 -12.82 -0.30
CA VAL A 355 14.50 -11.89 -0.23
C VAL A 355 13.81 -11.80 -1.60
N THR A 356 12.48 -11.87 -1.57
CA THR A 356 11.62 -11.81 -2.77
C THR A 356 10.82 -10.51 -2.87
N SER A 357 10.67 -9.76 -1.77
CA SER A 357 10.05 -8.44 -1.76
C SER A 357 10.70 -7.52 -0.73
N MET A 358 11.02 -6.31 -1.17
CA MET A 358 11.56 -5.18 -0.39
C MET A 358 10.57 -4.02 -0.32
N ALA A 359 9.30 -4.24 -0.71
CA ALA A 359 8.30 -3.17 -0.79
C ALA A 359 8.15 -2.43 0.55
N TYR A 360 8.12 -1.09 0.49
CA TYR A 360 8.12 -0.18 1.65
C TYR A 360 9.26 -0.37 2.68
N SER A 361 10.30 -1.19 2.43
CA SER A 361 11.21 -1.64 3.50
C SER A 361 11.99 -0.53 4.21
N PHE A 362 12.25 0.61 3.55
CA PHE A 362 12.81 1.84 4.13
C PHE A 362 11.90 3.06 3.89
N SER A 363 10.60 2.85 3.66
CA SER A 363 9.66 3.95 3.42
C SER A 363 9.52 4.80 4.68
N GLY A 364 9.81 6.10 4.60
CA GLY A 364 9.84 6.99 5.77
C GLY A 364 11.04 6.79 6.72
N THR A 365 12.06 5.99 6.36
CA THR A 365 13.30 5.92 7.14
C THR A 365 14.04 7.27 7.11
N GLY A 366 14.64 7.64 8.23
CA GLY A 366 15.43 8.88 8.39
C GLY A 366 16.67 8.64 9.25
N GLY A 367 17.14 9.68 9.94
CA GLY A 367 18.26 9.62 10.88
C GLY A 367 19.64 9.64 10.22
N LYS A 368 19.87 8.75 9.26
CA LYS A 368 21.10 8.65 8.45
C LYS A 368 20.91 9.32 7.09
N THR A 369 21.91 10.08 6.64
CA THR A 369 21.92 10.76 5.33
C THR A 369 22.45 9.89 4.19
N ASP A 370 23.25 8.87 4.49
CA ASP A 370 24.04 8.12 3.51
C ASP A 370 23.96 6.62 3.79
N TYR A 371 23.51 5.82 2.81
CA TYR A 371 23.40 4.37 2.93
C TYR A 371 24.21 3.64 1.85
N ASP A 372 24.93 2.60 2.25
CA ASP A 372 25.59 1.69 1.31
C ASP A 372 24.89 0.33 1.32
N PHE A 373 24.28 -0.04 0.19
CA PHE A 373 23.67 -1.36 -0.01
C PHE A 373 24.41 -2.19 -1.08
N SER A 374 25.63 -1.81 -1.48
CA SER A 374 26.39 -2.54 -2.53
C SER A 374 26.73 -3.98 -2.15
N SER A 375 26.72 -4.32 -0.86
CA SER A 375 26.84 -5.70 -0.37
C SER A 375 25.59 -6.57 -0.57
N TRP A 376 24.47 -6.02 -1.04
CA TRP A 376 23.20 -6.73 -1.16
C TRP A 376 23.01 -7.43 -2.51
N ASN A 377 22.96 -8.76 -2.46
CA ASN A 377 22.48 -9.57 -3.57
C ASN A 377 20.95 -9.50 -3.67
N VAL A 378 20.43 -8.57 -4.48
CA VAL A 378 18.99 -8.36 -4.70
C VAL A 378 18.40 -9.19 -5.85
N SER A 379 19.17 -10.13 -6.43
CA SER A 379 18.81 -10.88 -7.66
C SER A 379 17.52 -11.72 -7.60
N LYS A 380 16.89 -11.88 -6.43
CA LYS A 380 15.60 -12.60 -6.26
C LYS A 380 14.42 -11.68 -5.95
N VAL A 381 14.66 -10.39 -5.73
CA VAL A 381 13.63 -9.41 -5.35
C VAL A 381 12.79 -9.05 -6.58
N LYS A 382 11.47 -9.13 -6.41
CA LYS A 382 10.48 -8.84 -7.46
C LYS A 382 9.82 -7.48 -7.30
N ASP A 383 9.53 -7.08 -6.06
CA ASP A 383 8.84 -5.84 -5.74
C ASP A 383 9.74 -4.95 -4.87
N PHE A 384 10.15 -3.82 -5.45
CA PHE A 384 10.84 -2.71 -4.79
C PHE A 384 9.90 -1.51 -4.60
N GLY A 385 8.59 -1.71 -4.77
CA GLY A 385 7.57 -0.66 -4.72
C GLY A 385 7.64 0.12 -3.41
N TYR A 386 7.69 1.44 -3.50
CA TYR A 386 7.82 2.37 -2.37
C TYR A 386 9.05 2.13 -1.47
N MET A 387 10.09 1.38 -1.89
CA MET A 387 11.19 0.96 -1.01
C MET A 387 11.81 2.09 -0.18
N PHE A 388 12.08 3.26 -0.79
CA PHE A 388 12.59 4.47 -0.14
C PHE A 388 11.57 5.63 -0.17
N SER A 389 10.28 5.35 -0.44
CA SER A 389 9.26 6.39 -0.54
C SER A 389 9.14 7.17 0.77
N ASN A 390 9.20 8.50 0.70
CA ASN A 390 9.23 9.44 1.82
C ASN A 390 10.45 9.31 2.75
N ALA A 391 11.54 8.64 2.34
CA ALA A 391 12.81 8.59 3.09
C ALA A 391 13.59 9.92 2.99
N LYS A 392 13.00 10.98 3.54
CA LYS A 392 13.26 12.38 3.17
C LYS A 392 14.68 12.87 3.40
N ASN A 393 15.38 12.35 4.41
CA ASN A 393 16.70 12.85 4.79
C ASN A 393 17.88 12.12 4.13
N ILE A 394 17.61 11.12 3.29
CA ILE A 394 18.64 10.42 2.55
C ILE A 394 19.11 11.29 1.39
N LYS A 395 20.43 11.51 1.32
CA LYS A 395 21.12 12.33 0.33
C LYS A 395 21.92 11.51 -0.68
N ASN A 396 22.46 10.36 -0.26
CA ASN A 396 23.21 9.44 -1.09
C ASN A 396 22.80 7.99 -0.79
N ILE A 397 22.69 7.16 -1.84
CA ILE A 397 22.58 5.71 -1.70
C ILE A 397 23.52 5.02 -2.71
N ASN A 398 24.31 4.05 -2.26
CA ASN A 398 25.13 3.21 -3.12
C ASN A 398 24.39 1.91 -3.50
N PHE A 399 24.13 1.74 -4.80
CA PHE A 399 23.52 0.54 -5.41
C PHE A 399 24.49 -0.23 -6.33
N THR A 400 25.80 -0.04 -6.17
CA THR A 400 26.83 -0.72 -6.98
C THR A 400 26.66 -2.25 -6.89
N GLY A 401 26.65 -2.93 -8.04
CA GLY A 401 26.54 -4.39 -8.11
C GLY A 401 25.12 -4.98 -8.02
N TRP A 402 24.08 -4.16 -7.86
CA TRP A 402 22.69 -4.64 -7.79
C TRP A 402 22.20 -5.29 -9.10
N ASP A 403 21.93 -6.60 -9.07
CA ASP A 403 21.20 -7.32 -10.13
C ASP A 403 19.69 -7.20 -9.91
N VAL A 404 19.02 -6.41 -10.76
CA VAL A 404 17.56 -6.21 -10.74
C VAL A 404 16.82 -6.95 -11.88
N ASN A 405 17.46 -7.91 -12.57
CA ASN A 405 16.87 -8.62 -13.73
C ASN A 405 15.61 -9.45 -13.40
N ASN A 406 15.31 -9.68 -12.12
CA ASN A 406 14.10 -10.36 -11.63
C ASN A 406 13.03 -9.42 -11.05
N ALA A 407 13.24 -8.10 -11.09
CA ALA A 407 12.24 -7.12 -10.67
C ALA A 407 11.04 -7.11 -11.63
N ASP A 408 9.84 -7.23 -11.08
CA ASP A 408 8.57 -7.02 -11.81
C ASP A 408 8.10 -5.54 -11.66
N ARG A 409 8.47 -4.87 -10.56
CA ARG A 409 7.87 -3.59 -10.12
C ARG A 409 8.83 -2.63 -9.41
N PHE A 410 8.83 -1.37 -9.86
CA PHE A 410 9.58 -0.23 -9.29
C PHE A 410 8.67 0.96 -8.86
N SER A 411 7.35 0.78 -8.77
CA SER A 411 6.40 1.90 -8.51
C SER A 411 6.80 2.72 -7.27
N TYR A 412 6.97 4.03 -7.43
CA TYR A 412 7.27 4.97 -6.34
C TYR A 412 8.53 4.64 -5.50
N MET A 413 9.45 3.82 -6.04
CA MET A 413 10.64 3.32 -5.32
C MET A 413 11.45 4.44 -4.63
N PHE A 414 11.60 5.59 -5.30
CA PHE A 414 12.31 6.78 -4.82
C PHE A 414 11.39 8.02 -4.75
N GLU A 415 10.12 7.86 -4.36
CA GLU A 415 9.18 8.99 -4.26
C GLU A 415 9.44 9.88 -3.01
N LYS A 416 9.34 11.22 -3.13
CA LYS A 416 9.35 12.17 -1.98
C LYS A 416 10.60 12.07 -1.08
N MET A 417 11.75 11.75 -1.65
CA MET A 417 13.05 11.86 -1.00
C MET A 417 13.46 13.34 -1.03
N ASP A 418 12.95 14.13 -0.08
CA ASP A 418 13.05 15.59 -0.14
C ASP A 418 14.49 16.14 -0.21
N ASP A 419 15.48 15.51 0.44
CA ASP A 419 16.88 15.96 0.50
C ASP A 419 17.81 15.33 -0.56
N ILE A 420 17.34 14.40 -1.41
CA ILE A 420 18.21 13.74 -2.41
C ILE A 420 18.48 14.64 -3.61
N GLU A 421 19.75 14.76 -4.02
CA GLU A 421 20.14 15.58 -5.19
C GLU A 421 20.52 14.76 -6.43
N THR A 422 20.96 13.51 -6.26
CA THR A 422 21.29 12.59 -7.36
C THR A 422 20.89 11.18 -6.99
N ILE A 423 20.30 10.46 -7.95
CA ILE A 423 20.02 9.02 -7.83
C ILE A 423 20.79 8.29 -8.92
N ASP A 424 21.75 7.44 -8.52
CA ASP A 424 22.51 6.61 -9.44
C ASP A 424 21.90 5.20 -9.50
N VAL A 425 21.38 4.84 -10.68
CA VAL A 425 20.84 3.51 -11.00
C VAL A 425 21.59 2.92 -12.20
N SER A 426 22.87 3.23 -12.37
CA SER A 426 23.73 2.73 -13.44
C SER A 426 24.02 1.21 -13.37
N SER A 427 23.71 0.58 -12.23
CA SER A 427 23.66 -0.89 -12.09
C SER A 427 22.34 -1.50 -12.58
N PHE A 428 21.26 -0.73 -12.71
CA PHE A 428 19.91 -1.27 -12.93
C PHE A 428 19.68 -1.63 -14.40
N HIS A 429 19.57 -2.93 -14.67
CA HIS A 429 19.23 -3.51 -15.98
C HIS A 429 17.84 -4.21 -15.89
N PRO A 430 16.72 -3.45 -15.86
CA PRO A 430 15.41 -3.94 -15.41
C PRO A 430 14.60 -4.70 -16.48
N ILE A 431 15.18 -5.74 -17.10
CA ILE A 431 14.62 -6.44 -18.27
C ILE A 431 13.21 -7.07 -18.08
N LYS A 432 12.69 -7.13 -16.85
CA LYS A 432 11.35 -7.66 -16.51
C LYS A 432 10.37 -6.62 -15.94
N VAL A 433 10.81 -5.40 -15.61
CA VAL A 433 9.96 -4.43 -14.90
C VAL A 433 8.85 -3.92 -15.81
N ARG A 434 7.60 -4.15 -15.39
CA ARG A 434 6.39 -3.75 -16.13
C ARG A 434 5.82 -2.40 -15.68
N ASP A 435 6.12 -2.01 -14.45
CA ASP A 435 5.55 -0.87 -13.75
C ASP A 435 6.68 -0.01 -13.14
N THR A 436 6.86 1.19 -13.69
CA THR A 436 7.76 2.24 -13.18
C THR A 436 7.00 3.49 -12.72
N ILE A 437 5.71 3.33 -12.36
CA ILE A 437 4.81 4.44 -12.03
C ILE A 437 5.40 5.29 -10.90
N GLY A 438 5.59 6.58 -11.13
CA GLY A 438 6.07 7.51 -10.11
C GLY A 438 7.46 7.21 -9.53
N MET A 439 8.28 6.36 -10.18
CA MET A 439 9.53 5.80 -9.65
C MET A 439 10.47 6.84 -9.02
N PHE A 440 10.60 8.03 -9.63
CA PHE A 440 11.43 9.14 -9.19
C PHE A 440 10.61 10.41 -8.89
N SER A 441 9.33 10.27 -8.57
CA SER A 441 8.40 11.41 -8.50
C SER A 441 8.44 12.21 -7.19
N ASN A 442 8.01 13.47 -7.26
CA ASN A 442 7.82 14.41 -6.16
C ASN A 442 9.13 14.75 -5.39
N ASN A 443 10.29 14.62 -6.04
CA ASN A 443 11.59 14.87 -5.43
C ASN A 443 11.99 16.34 -5.58
N LYS A 444 11.91 17.11 -4.50
CA LYS A 444 12.06 18.57 -4.51
C LYS A 444 13.48 19.05 -4.84
N ASN A 445 14.50 18.27 -4.49
CA ASN A 445 15.91 18.65 -4.65
C ASN A 445 16.68 17.80 -5.68
N LEU A 446 16.05 16.80 -6.30
CA LEU A 446 16.68 15.92 -7.28
C LEU A 446 17.06 16.70 -8.54
N LYS A 447 18.35 16.74 -8.86
CA LYS A 447 18.94 17.43 -10.02
C LYS A 447 19.26 16.50 -11.17
N LYS A 448 19.64 15.25 -10.86
CA LYS A 448 20.19 14.29 -11.82
C LYS A 448 19.78 12.85 -11.50
N ILE A 449 19.48 12.07 -12.53
CA ILE A 449 19.35 10.61 -12.44
C ILE A 449 20.37 10.00 -13.38
N VAL A 450 21.21 9.08 -12.87
CA VAL A 450 22.23 8.40 -13.67
C VAL A 450 21.70 7.04 -14.11
N PHE A 451 21.57 6.86 -15.42
CA PHE A 451 21.23 5.60 -16.07
C PHE A 451 22.43 5.05 -16.83
N ASN A 452 22.47 3.74 -17.01
CA ASN A 452 23.40 3.06 -17.91
C ASN A 452 22.67 1.81 -18.43
N ASN A 453 22.42 1.74 -19.75
CA ASN A 453 21.71 0.62 -20.39
C ASN A 453 20.38 0.23 -19.71
N PHE A 454 19.60 1.21 -19.22
CA PHE A 454 18.36 0.99 -18.47
C PHE A 454 17.25 0.42 -19.39
N ASP A 455 17.19 -0.91 -19.46
CA ASP A 455 16.42 -1.64 -20.46
C ASP A 455 14.94 -1.76 -20.09
N SER A 456 14.16 -0.71 -20.38
CA SER A 456 12.73 -0.65 -20.09
C SER A 456 11.83 -1.46 -21.04
N ARG A 457 12.36 -2.42 -21.83
CA ARG A 457 11.65 -2.97 -23.01
C ARG A 457 10.28 -3.62 -22.75
N VAL A 458 10.00 -4.07 -21.52
CA VAL A 458 8.71 -4.67 -21.12
C VAL A 458 7.84 -3.76 -20.25
N ALA A 459 8.27 -2.52 -20.00
CA ALA A 459 7.50 -1.53 -19.27
C ALA A 459 6.19 -1.23 -20.02
N VAL A 460 5.07 -1.32 -19.29
CA VAL A 460 3.72 -1.06 -19.82
C VAL A 460 3.16 0.26 -19.27
N ASN A 461 3.61 0.69 -18.10
CA ASN A 461 3.19 1.93 -17.48
C ASN A 461 4.40 2.76 -16.97
N MET A 462 4.56 3.98 -17.51
CA MET A 462 5.54 5.00 -17.11
C MET A 462 4.87 6.27 -16.54
N GLU A 463 3.61 6.17 -16.09
CA GLU A 463 2.85 7.29 -15.55
C GLU A 463 3.59 7.97 -14.40
N SER A 464 3.64 9.31 -14.46
CA SER A 464 4.25 10.16 -13.45
C SER A 464 5.72 9.85 -13.12
N MET A 465 6.46 9.10 -13.96
CA MET A 465 7.78 8.53 -13.60
C MET A 465 8.79 9.55 -13.00
N PHE A 466 8.81 10.80 -13.51
CA PHE A 466 9.62 11.92 -13.02
C PHE A 466 8.79 13.08 -12.45
N TYR A 467 7.46 12.91 -12.35
CA TYR A 467 6.46 13.93 -11.98
C TYR A 467 6.88 14.81 -10.81
N ASN A 468 6.69 16.12 -10.93
CA ASN A 468 6.87 17.11 -9.87
C ASN A 468 8.26 17.06 -9.22
N SER A 469 9.29 16.93 -10.06
CA SER A 469 10.71 17.04 -9.68
C SER A 469 11.26 18.38 -10.21
N PRO A 470 10.96 19.52 -9.55
CA PRO A 470 11.11 20.84 -10.16
C PRO A 470 12.56 21.23 -10.44
N LYS A 471 13.53 20.69 -9.68
CA LYS A 471 14.97 20.94 -9.86
C LYS A 471 15.68 19.94 -10.79
N LEU A 472 14.97 19.03 -11.44
CA LEU A 472 15.59 18.07 -12.36
C LEU A 472 16.18 18.82 -13.56
N GLU A 473 17.49 18.73 -13.73
CA GLU A 473 18.30 19.51 -14.68
C GLU A 473 18.98 18.60 -15.72
N GLU A 474 19.39 17.40 -15.33
CA GLU A 474 20.01 16.40 -16.20
C GLU A 474 19.22 15.08 -16.23
N LEU A 475 18.87 14.63 -17.45
CA LEU A 475 18.17 13.37 -17.68
C LEU A 475 18.53 12.77 -19.06
N ASP A 476 19.27 11.65 -19.08
CA ASP A 476 19.53 10.87 -20.29
C ASP A 476 18.51 9.74 -20.42
N LEU A 477 17.81 9.68 -21.56
CA LEU A 477 16.79 8.68 -21.88
C LEU A 477 17.18 7.82 -23.10
N SER A 478 18.41 7.93 -23.60
CA SER A 478 18.89 7.26 -24.82
C SER A 478 18.70 5.74 -24.82
N SER A 479 18.82 5.10 -23.65
CA SER A 479 18.65 3.64 -23.47
C SER A 479 17.20 3.15 -23.34
N PHE A 480 16.22 4.06 -23.19
CA PHE A 480 14.82 3.69 -22.95
C PHE A 480 14.19 3.04 -24.20
N LYS A 481 13.39 2.01 -23.97
CA LYS A 481 12.70 1.19 -24.98
C LYS A 481 11.22 1.18 -24.66
N THR A 482 10.45 2.06 -25.30
CA THR A 482 9.08 2.40 -24.87
C THR A 482 7.95 1.71 -25.65
N GLY A 483 8.24 0.87 -26.65
CA GLY A 483 7.22 0.33 -27.57
C GLY A 483 6.11 -0.54 -26.96
N ASN A 484 6.25 -0.96 -25.69
CA ASN A 484 5.19 -1.64 -24.92
C ASN A 484 4.42 -0.72 -23.96
N VAL A 485 4.81 0.56 -23.84
CA VAL A 485 4.19 1.52 -22.91
C VAL A 485 2.83 1.95 -23.44
N VAL A 486 1.79 1.75 -22.62
CA VAL A 486 0.40 2.10 -22.91
C VAL A 486 0.04 3.50 -22.37
N SER A 487 0.77 4.00 -21.38
CA SER A 487 0.48 5.27 -20.71
C SER A 487 1.74 6.04 -20.30
N PHE A 488 1.79 7.31 -20.71
CA PHE A 488 2.82 8.30 -20.34
C PHE A 488 2.24 9.46 -19.50
N ASN A 489 1.03 9.32 -18.93
CA ASN A 489 0.35 10.43 -18.25
C ASN A 489 1.25 11.08 -17.19
N ASN A 490 1.39 12.40 -17.24
CA ASN A 490 2.15 13.22 -16.31
C ASN A 490 3.66 12.87 -16.19
N MET A 491 4.24 12.09 -17.11
CA MET A 491 5.60 11.53 -16.99
C MET A 491 6.68 12.55 -16.60
N PHE A 492 6.66 13.74 -17.21
CA PHE A 492 7.58 14.86 -16.95
C PHE A 492 6.88 16.09 -16.35
N ARG A 493 5.60 15.99 -16.00
CA ARG A 493 4.80 17.13 -15.54
C ARG A 493 5.40 17.77 -14.31
N GLY A 494 5.64 19.08 -14.34
CA GLY A 494 6.25 19.84 -13.26
C GLY A 494 7.78 19.68 -13.13
N CYS A 495 8.48 19.09 -14.12
CA CYS A 495 9.94 19.17 -14.22
C CYS A 495 10.35 20.57 -14.71
N THR A 496 10.24 21.58 -13.82
CA THR A 496 10.30 22.99 -14.22
C THR A 496 11.67 23.44 -14.73
N ASN A 497 12.77 22.91 -14.18
CA ASN A 497 14.14 23.26 -14.58
C ASN A 497 14.67 22.47 -15.80
N LEU A 498 13.97 21.43 -16.25
CA LEU A 498 14.50 20.51 -17.26
C LEU A 498 14.50 21.16 -18.66
N ALA A 499 15.58 21.88 -18.96
CA ALA A 499 15.71 22.72 -20.16
C ALA A 499 15.89 21.91 -21.46
N LYS A 500 16.34 20.65 -21.34
CA LYS A 500 16.51 19.71 -22.45
C LYS A 500 16.05 18.32 -22.01
N VAL A 501 15.27 17.65 -22.85
CA VAL A 501 14.99 16.22 -22.74
C VAL A 501 14.89 15.67 -24.16
N ASP A 502 15.58 14.58 -24.46
CA ASP A 502 15.41 13.87 -25.72
C ASP A 502 14.34 12.77 -25.53
N VAL A 503 13.36 12.79 -26.42
CA VAL A 503 12.26 11.81 -26.51
C VAL A 503 12.05 11.36 -27.97
N SER A 504 13.01 11.65 -28.85
CA SER A 504 12.96 11.28 -30.28
C SER A 504 13.14 9.77 -30.51
N ASN A 505 13.73 9.07 -29.54
CA ASN A 505 13.88 7.61 -29.50
C ASN A 505 12.64 6.87 -28.96
N PHE A 506 11.61 7.57 -28.49
CA PHE A 506 10.40 6.93 -27.94
C PHE A 506 9.56 6.30 -29.07
N ASP A 507 9.51 4.97 -29.10
CA ASP A 507 8.43 4.26 -29.76
C ASP A 507 7.14 4.45 -28.95
N THR A 508 6.21 5.21 -29.50
CA THR A 508 4.89 5.50 -28.91
C THR A 508 3.78 4.62 -29.48
N SER A 509 4.09 3.65 -30.36
CA SER A 509 3.10 2.93 -31.18
C SER A 509 2.10 2.07 -30.40
N SER A 510 2.32 1.84 -29.09
CA SER A 510 1.38 1.20 -28.16
C SER A 510 0.67 2.15 -27.21
N ALA A 511 1.05 3.42 -27.17
CA ALA A 511 0.58 4.38 -26.18
C ALA A 511 -0.83 4.91 -26.51
N MET A 512 -1.69 4.92 -25.49
CA MET A 512 -3.08 5.36 -25.58
C MET A 512 -3.33 6.68 -24.83
N ARG A 513 -2.46 7.04 -23.87
CA ARG A 513 -2.68 8.20 -22.99
C ARG A 513 -1.40 9.01 -22.78
N PHE A 514 -1.53 10.33 -22.95
CA PHE A 514 -0.45 11.32 -22.85
C PHE A 514 -0.87 12.52 -21.97
N ASN A 515 -1.89 12.33 -21.12
CA ASN A 515 -2.52 13.38 -20.31
C ASN A 515 -1.47 14.12 -19.48
N GLY A 516 -1.32 15.42 -19.74
CA GLY A 516 -0.37 16.29 -19.06
C GLY A 516 1.10 15.87 -19.19
N MET A 517 1.52 15.04 -20.16
CA MET A 517 2.86 14.42 -20.20
C MET A 517 4.02 15.40 -19.97
N PHE A 518 3.98 16.58 -20.59
CA PHE A 518 5.00 17.64 -20.48
C PHE A 518 4.49 18.87 -19.70
N ALA A 519 3.36 18.78 -19.02
CA ALA A 519 2.68 19.95 -18.46
C ALA A 519 3.53 20.69 -17.41
N GLY A 520 3.69 22.00 -17.54
CA GLY A 520 4.49 22.83 -16.64
C GLY A 520 5.99 22.68 -16.80
N MET A 521 6.50 22.07 -17.88
CA MET A 521 7.91 22.15 -18.25
C MET A 521 8.24 23.56 -18.76
N ASN A 522 8.39 24.50 -17.82
CA ASN A 522 8.54 25.93 -18.13
C ASN A 522 9.88 26.27 -18.81
N SER A 523 10.90 25.41 -18.75
CA SER A 523 12.26 25.68 -19.28
C SER A 523 12.63 24.96 -20.58
N VAL A 524 11.81 24.02 -21.08
CA VAL A 524 12.16 23.23 -22.26
C VAL A 524 11.95 24.01 -23.56
N GLU A 525 13.03 24.29 -24.29
CA GLU A 525 12.98 25.14 -25.50
C GLU A 525 12.51 24.38 -26.75
N LYS A 526 12.77 23.06 -26.81
CA LYS A 526 12.42 22.17 -27.93
C LYS A 526 12.06 20.78 -27.42
N LEU A 527 11.01 20.19 -27.98
CA LEU A 527 10.70 18.76 -27.92
C LEU A 527 10.63 18.20 -29.34
N ASP A 528 11.30 17.08 -29.61
CA ASP A 528 11.30 16.45 -30.94
C ASP A 528 10.36 15.24 -30.97
N VAL A 529 9.10 15.48 -31.36
CA VAL A 529 7.98 14.53 -31.32
C VAL A 529 7.40 14.21 -32.71
N LYS A 530 8.06 14.66 -33.77
CA LYS A 530 7.57 14.61 -35.17
C LYS A 530 7.45 13.20 -35.75
N ASN A 531 8.23 12.26 -35.19
CA ASN A 531 8.29 10.85 -35.60
C ASN A 531 7.38 9.94 -34.73
N TRP A 532 6.67 10.49 -33.74
CA TRP A 532 5.85 9.70 -32.83
C TRP A 532 4.64 9.10 -33.54
N ASN A 533 4.50 7.77 -33.46
CA ASN A 533 3.28 7.08 -33.87
C ASN A 533 2.23 7.22 -32.77
N VAL A 534 1.34 8.20 -32.89
CA VAL A 534 0.24 8.46 -31.94
C VAL A 534 -1.10 7.85 -32.39
N SER A 535 -1.13 6.92 -33.35
CA SER A 535 -2.38 6.43 -33.95
C SER A 535 -3.35 5.73 -32.97
N LYS A 536 -2.86 5.30 -31.80
CA LYS A 536 -3.67 4.71 -30.71
C LYS A 536 -4.03 5.71 -29.60
N ALA A 537 -3.58 6.97 -29.68
CA ALA A 537 -3.83 7.98 -28.67
C ALA A 537 -5.33 8.31 -28.55
N GLN A 538 -5.81 8.40 -27.30
CA GLN A 538 -7.21 8.67 -26.96
C GLN A 538 -7.39 10.00 -26.23
N ASP A 539 -6.36 10.46 -25.52
CA ASP A 539 -6.38 11.64 -24.66
C ASP A 539 -5.07 12.43 -24.72
N PHE A 540 -5.16 13.69 -25.17
CA PHE A 540 -4.10 14.70 -25.18
C PHE A 540 -4.37 15.86 -24.20
N THR A 541 -5.32 15.69 -23.26
CA THR A 541 -5.67 16.71 -22.26
C THR A 541 -4.43 17.28 -21.58
N ALA A 542 -4.30 18.60 -21.61
CA ALA A 542 -3.20 19.36 -20.99
C ALA A 542 -1.76 18.96 -21.39
N MET A 543 -1.56 18.18 -22.48
CA MET A 543 -0.27 17.54 -22.79
C MET A 543 0.95 18.49 -22.78
N PHE A 544 0.78 19.70 -23.31
CA PHE A 544 1.78 20.78 -23.34
C PHE A 544 1.31 22.04 -22.56
N SER A 545 0.37 21.90 -21.62
CA SER A 545 -0.08 23.00 -20.76
C SER A 545 1.10 23.62 -20.02
N ASP A 546 1.19 24.95 -19.97
CA ASP A 546 2.27 25.70 -19.34
C ASP A 546 3.69 25.32 -19.84
N CYS A 547 3.83 24.83 -21.06
CA CYS A 547 5.12 24.75 -21.77
C CYS A 547 5.54 26.15 -22.26
N LYS A 548 6.01 26.99 -21.33
CA LYS A 548 6.16 28.44 -21.54
C LYS A 548 7.34 28.87 -22.41
N THR A 549 8.26 27.99 -22.76
CA THR A 549 9.49 28.30 -23.54
C THR A 549 9.51 27.71 -24.94
N ILE A 550 8.73 26.66 -25.22
CA ILE A 550 8.64 26.06 -26.55
C ILE A 550 8.08 27.08 -27.55
N LYS A 551 8.82 27.31 -28.65
CA LYS A 551 8.40 28.22 -29.73
C LYS A 551 7.74 27.53 -30.92
N LYS A 552 8.15 26.29 -31.21
CA LYS A 552 7.66 25.48 -32.33
C LYS A 552 7.35 24.06 -31.88
N LEU A 553 6.26 23.47 -32.39
CA LEU A 553 5.97 22.04 -32.28
C LEU A 553 5.65 21.42 -33.65
N GLU A 554 6.38 20.36 -34.01
CA GLU A 554 6.20 19.62 -35.27
C GLU A 554 5.29 18.40 -35.04
N VAL A 555 3.98 18.62 -35.18
CA VAL A 555 2.91 17.65 -34.83
C VAL A 555 1.92 17.39 -35.98
N ASN A 556 2.21 17.88 -37.19
CA ASN A 556 1.30 17.81 -38.34
C ASN A 556 1.19 16.42 -38.99
N ASN A 557 2.16 15.54 -38.74
CA ASN A 557 2.17 14.14 -39.20
C ASN A 557 1.37 13.18 -38.27
N TRP A 558 0.80 13.68 -37.17
CA TRP A 558 0.12 12.85 -36.18
C TRP A 558 -1.26 12.36 -36.67
N ASN A 559 -1.47 11.03 -36.72
CA ASN A 559 -2.82 10.48 -36.87
C ASN A 559 -3.59 10.61 -35.54
N THR A 560 -4.44 11.62 -35.43
CA THR A 560 -5.25 11.90 -34.23
C THR A 560 -6.62 11.22 -34.23
N GLU A 561 -6.93 10.31 -35.16
CA GLU A 561 -8.32 9.90 -35.41
C GLU A 561 -9.04 9.20 -34.25
N ASN A 562 -8.28 8.63 -33.30
CA ASN A 562 -8.80 7.96 -32.10
C ASN A 562 -8.86 8.87 -30.86
N VAL A 563 -8.42 10.13 -30.99
CA VAL A 563 -8.41 11.12 -29.90
C VAL A 563 -9.83 11.62 -29.62
N THR A 564 -10.18 11.68 -28.34
CA THR A 564 -11.52 12.08 -27.87
C THR A 564 -11.52 13.36 -27.03
N ALA A 565 -10.35 13.74 -26.49
CA ALA A 565 -10.14 14.94 -25.67
C ALA A 565 -8.82 15.65 -26.01
N MET A 566 -8.90 16.97 -26.22
CA MET A 566 -7.77 17.88 -26.51
C MET A 566 -7.81 19.14 -25.64
N ASN A 567 -8.65 19.18 -24.60
CA ASN A 567 -8.83 20.37 -23.77
C ASN A 567 -7.56 20.73 -22.98
N ASN A 568 -7.29 22.03 -22.87
CA ASN A 568 -6.04 22.61 -22.32
C ASN A 568 -4.73 22.20 -23.03
N MET A 569 -4.75 21.53 -24.20
CA MET A 569 -3.54 20.89 -24.75
C MET A 569 -2.32 21.84 -24.89
N PHE A 570 -2.53 23.09 -25.27
CA PHE A 570 -1.53 24.17 -25.34
C PHE A 570 -1.88 25.35 -24.43
N TYR A 571 -2.63 25.09 -23.34
CA TYR A 571 -3.03 26.11 -22.36
C TYR A 571 -1.80 26.84 -21.82
N ASN A 572 -1.82 28.17 -21.88
CA ASN A 572 -0.78 29.06 -21.37
C ASN A 572 0.62 28.78 -21.95
N ALA A 573 0.69 28.27 -23.19
CA ALA A 573 1.93 28.13 -23.97
C ALA A 573 2.36 29.50 -24.53
N VAL A 574 2.74 30.43 -23.64
CA VAL A 574 2.95 31.87 -23.90
C VAL A 574 4.08 32.23 -24.86
N ASN A 575 4.81 31.26 -25.41
CA ASN A 575 5.80 31.47 -26.46
C ASN A 575 5.62 30.57 -27.69
N LEU A 576 4.59 29.70 -27.72
CA LEU A 576 4.30 28.85 -28.88
C LEU A 576 3.77 29.73 -30.02
N GLU A 577 4.58 29.90 -31.05
CA GLU A 577 4.36 30.82 -32.18
C GLU A 577 4.10 30.05 -33.50
N ASP A 578 4.76 28.89 -33.69
CA ASP A 578 4.69 28.04 -34.90
C ASP A 578 4.15 26.63 -34.56
N ILE A 579 2.96 26.30 -35.07
CA ILE A 579 2.37 24.96 -34.96
C ILE A 579 1.40 24.70 -36.12
N ASP A 580 1.60 23.58 -36.82
CA ASP A 580 0.67 23.08 -37.85
C ASP A 580 -0.16 21.93 -37.28
N VAL A 581 -1.48 22.15 -37.21
CA VAL A 581 -2.50 21.17 -36.79
C VAL A 581 -3.53 20.91 -37.91
N SER A 582 -3.24 21.37 -39.14
CA SER A 582 -4.22 21.40 -40.24
C SER A 582 -4.65 20.02 -40.73
N ASN A 583 -3.81 19.00 -40.54
CA ASN A 583 -4.09 17.62 -40.96
C ASN A 583 -4.74 16.76 -39.85
N TRP A 584 -5.02 17.31 -38.67
CA TRP A 584 -5.59 16.55 -37.57
C TRP A 584 -7.03 16.12 -37.86
N ASN A 585 -7.31 14.83 -37.63
CA ASN A 585 -8.64 14.27 -37.71
C ASN A 585 -9.34 14.40 -36.35
N THR A 586 -10.31 15.31 -36.26
CA THR A 586 -11.03 15.64 -35.02
C THR A 586 -12.41 15.01 -34.90
N LYS A 587 -12.80 14.09 -35.81
CA LYS A 587 -14.15 13.48 -35.91
C LYS A 587 -14.73 12.93 -34.60
N ASN A 588 -13.85 12.50 -33.68
CA ASN A 588 -14.17 11.88 -32.40
C ASN A 588 -13.94 12.80 -31.18
N VAL A 589 -13.41 14.01 -31.38
CA VAL A 589 -13.05 14.93 -30.30
C VAL A 589 -14.29 15.63 -29.75
N THR A 590 -14.55 15.42 -28.46
CA THR A 590 -15.74 15.93 -27.77
C THR A 590 -15.51 17.25 -27.01
N ASN A 591 -14.25 17.54 -26.69
CA ASN A 591 -13.85 18.67 -25.83
C ASN A 591 -12.52 19.31 -26.29
N MET A 592 -12.59 20.59 -26.65
CA MET A 592 -11.46 21.46 -27.01
C MET A 592 -11.42 22.73 -26.13
N GLY A 593 -12.13 22.74 -24.99
CA GLY A 593 -12.12 23.87 -24.07
C GLY A 593 -10.69 24.26 -23.67
N LEU A 594 -10.43 25.56 -23.60
CA LEU A 594 -9.13 26.14 -23.18
C LEU A 594 -7.90 25.71 -24.02
N MET A 595 -8.08 25.06 -25.18
CA MET A 595 -7.01 24.38 -25.91
C MET A 595 -5.79 25.25 -26.27
N PHE A 596 -6.02 26.49 -26.72
CA PHE A 596 -4.97 27.46 -27.10
C PHE A 596 -4.92 28.69 -26.17
N TYR A 597 -5.60 28.64 -25.01
CA TYR A 597 -5.73 29.74 -24.06
C TYR A 597 -4.39 30.45 -23.79
N ASN A 598 -4.33 31.77 -23.99
CA ASN A 598 -3.16 32.63 -23.75
C ASN A 598 -1.86 32.14 -24.45
N SER A 599 -1.98 31.45 -25.57
CA SER A 599 -0.84 31.10 -26.43
C SER A 599 -0.51 32.23 -27.43
N LYS A 600 0.65 32.13 -28.10
CA LYS A 600 1.14 33.10 -29.08
C LYS A 600 0.89 32.73 -30.54
N VAL A 601 0.14 31.65 -30.79
CA VAL A 601 -0.12 31.14 -32.15
C VAL A 601 -0.67 32.26 -33.03
N ASN A 602 0.05 32.58 -34.11
CA ASN A 602 -0.27 33.72 -34.98
C ASN A 602 -1.13 33.36 -36.19
N ASN A 603 -1.09 32.09 -36.58
CA ASN A 603 -1.72 31.49 -37.74
C ASN A 603 -2.24 30.09 -37.36
N LEU A 604 -3.50 29.79 -37.64
CA LEU A 604 -4.07 28.44 -37.49
C LEU A 604 -4.99 28.12 -38.67
N ASP A 605 -4.79 26.97 -39.31
CA ASP A 605 -5.74 26.42 -40.28
C ASP A 605 -6.46 25.20 -39.67
N LEU A 606 -7.77 25.34 -39.49
CA LEU A 606 -8.66 24.33 -38.90
C LEU A 606 -9.73 23.87 -39.92
N SER A 607 -9.58 24.21 -41.21
CA SER A 607 -10.59 23.97 -42.26
C SER A 607 -10.87 22.49 -42.57
N ARG A 608 -9.98 21.58 -42.15
CA ARG A 608 -10.11 20.13 -42.32
C ARG A 608 -10.70 19.42 -41.09
N TRP A 609 -10.98 20.15 -40.01
CA TRP A 609 -11.43 19.57 -38.74
C TRP A 609 -12.93 19.23 -38.77
N ASP A 610 -13.28 17.94 -38.65
CA ASP A 610 -14.67 17.48 -38.51
C ASP A 610 -15.10 17.53 -37.04
N ASN A 611 -15.76 18.61 -36.65
CA ASN A 611 -16.11 18.88 -35.25
C ASN A 611 -17.55 18.48 -34.88
N LYS A 612 -18.18 17.56 -35.62
CA LYS A 612 -19.55 17.07 -35.32
C LYS A 612 -19.71 16.48 -33.92
N ALA A 613 -18.65 15.88 -33.36
CA ALA A 613 -18.63 15.34 -31.99
C ALA A 613 -18.40 16.42 -30.91
N LEU A 614 -17.99 17.64 -31.28
CA LEU A 614 -17.57 18.68 -30.35
C LEU A 614 -18.75 19.23 -29.55
N THR A 615 -18.65 19.19 -28.22
CA THR A 615 -19.67 19.70 -27.29
C THR A 615 -19.24 20.95 -26.53
N ASN A 616 -17.92 21.12 -26.33
CA ASN A 616 -17.34 22.20 -25.56
C ASN A 616 -16.11 22.82 -26.25
N MET A 617 -16.18 24.13 -26.49
CA MET A 617 -15.08 24.98 -26.97
C MET A 617 -14.94 26.27 -26.14
N ASN A 618 -15.40 26.26 -24.88
CA ASN A 618 -15.27 27.39 -23.96
C ASN A 618 -13.82 27.87 -23.89
N ALA A 619 -13.64 29.20 -24.01
CA ALA A 619 -12.34 29.86 -23.91
C ALA A 619 -11.21 29.29 -24.81
N MET A 620 -11.55 28.59 -25.90
CA MET A 620 -10.59 27.85 -26.74
C MET A 620 -9.41 28.70 -27.23
N PHE A 621 -9.66 29.95 -27.64
CA PHE A 621 -8.66 30.93 -28.08
C PHE A 621 -8.58 32.15 -27.16
N TYR A 622 -9.12 32.10 -25.94
CA TYR A 622 -9.08 33.22 -25.00
C TYR A 622 -7.64 33.74 -24.86
N GLY A 623 -7.42 35.04 -25.01
CA GLY A 623 -6.11 35.66 -24.84
C GLY A 623 -5.09 35.37 -25.94
N CYS A 624 -5.48 34.77 -27.08
CA CYS A 624 -4.61 34.62 -28.24
C CYS A 624 -4.36 35.97 -28.94
N ARG A 625 -3.67 36.87 -28.25
CA ARG A 625 -3.49 38.29 -28.65
C ARG A 625 -2.75 38.49 -29.97
N PHE A 626 -2.06 37.46 -30.44
CA PHE A 626 -1.24 37.44 -31.66
C PHE A 626 -1.90 36.67 -32.81
N LEU A 627 -3.03 35.98 -32.58
CA LEU A 627 -3.75 35.23 -33.60
C LEU A 627 -4.34 36.20 -34.63
N SER A 628 -3.72 36.25 -35.80
CA SER A 628 -4.02 37.20 -36.88
C SER A 628 -4.66 36.51 -38.09
N ASN A 629 -4.32 35.24 -38.33
CA ASN A 629 -4.96 34.39 -39.34
C ASN A 629 -5.58 33.16 -38.67
N LEU A 630 -6.86 32.91 -38.95
CA LEU A 630 -7.60 31.77 -38.42
C LEU A 630 -8.58 31.27 -39.49
N ASN A 631 -8.20 30.20 -40.20
CA ASN A 631 -9.04 29.60 -41.23
C ASN A 631 -10.03 28.59 -40.61
N LEU A 632 -11.31 28.94 -40.62
CA LEU A 632 -12.43 28.13 -40.10
C LEU A 632 -13.35 27.60 -41.22
N ASN A 633 -12.96 27.69 -42.49
CA ASN A 633 -13.80 27.25 -43.62
C ASN A 633 -14.18 25.76 -43.47
N GLY A 634 -15.47 25.47 -43.25
CA GLY A 634 -15.97 24.10 -43.04
C GLY A 634 -16.01 23.65 -41.57
N PHE A 635 -15.52 24.45 -40.62
CA PHE A 635 -15.63 24.18 -39.18
C PHE A 635 -17.11 24.30 -38.76
N THR A 636 -17.73 23.19 -38.34
CA THR A 636 -19.14 23.16 -37.91
C THR A 636 -19.27 22.84 -36.42
N THR A 637 -20.35 23.31 -35.79
CA THR A 637 -20.55 23.24 -34.32
C THR A 637 -21.87 22.58 -33.87
N PRO A 638 -22.45 21.59 -34.57
CA PRO A 638 -23.85 21.16 -34.39
C PRO A 638 -24.17 20.50 -33.04
N ASN A 639 -23.20 20.28 -32.16
CA ASN A 639 -23.38 19.76 -30.79
C ASN A 639 -22.78 20.66 -29.70
N VAL A 640 -22.19 21.82 -30.06
CA VAL A 640 -21.61 22.76 -29.10
C VAL A 640 -22.72 23.44 -28.30
N ASN A 641 -22.62 23.38 -26.97
CA ASN A 641 -23.59 24.03 -26.07
C ASN A 641 -23.02 25.27 -25.33
N ASN A 642 -21.70 25.46 -25.36
CA ASN A 642 -21.02 26.56 -24.68
C ASN A 642 -19.91 27.16 -25.55
N MET A 643 -20.03 28.45 -25.87
CA MET A 643 -19.05 29.27 -26.60
C MET A 643 -18.56 30.47 -25.76
N MET A 644 -18.85 30.48 -24.46
CA MET A 644 -18.42 31.52 -23.54
C MET A 644 -16.93 31.81 -23.70
N THR A 645 -16.60 33.10 -23.82
CA THR A 645 -15.26 33.66 -23.94
C THR A 645 -14.34 33.04 -25.01
N ALA A 646 -14.89 32.30 -26.00
CA ALA A 646 -14.10 31.47 -26.92
C ALA A 646 -13.00 32.21 -27.70
N PHE A 647 -13.22 33.48 -28.07
CA PHE A 647 -12.26 34.35 -28.75
C PHE A 647 -11.89 35.59 -27.91
N MET A 648 -12.28 35.66 -26.63
CA MET A 648 -12.09 36.86 -25.81
C MET A 648 -10.62 37.29 -25.78
N ASN A 649 -10.33 38.57 -26.05
CA ASN A 649 -9.00 39.17 -26.18
C ASN A 649 -8.13 38.60 -27.32
N CYS A 650 -8.72 38.08 -28.40
CA CYS A 650 -8.02 37.83 -29.68
C CYS A 650 -7.74 39.16 -30.43
N SER A 651 -6.89 40.01 -29.85
CA SER A 651 -6.67 41.39 -30.29
C SER A 651 -6.01 41.56 -31.66
N ALA A 652 -5.49 40.50 -32.29
CA ALA A 652 -4.90 40.55 -33.62
C ALA A 652 -5.85 40.12 -34.76
N LEU A 653 -7.01 39.54 -34.47
CA LEU A 653 -8.00 39.18 -35.49
C LEU A 653 -8.60 40.47 -36.09
N THR A 654 -8.52 40.62 -37.41
CA THR A 654 -9.15 41.73 -38.16
C THR A 654 -10.39 41.30 -38.92
N ASN A 655 -10.46 40.03 -39.32
CA ASN A 655 -11.58 39.42 -40.02
C ASN A 655 -11.85 38.05 -39.37
N LEU A 656 -13.12 37.69 -39.20
CA LEU A 656 -13.50 36.37 -38.73
C LEU A 656 -14.79 35.92 -39.42
N ASP A 657 -14.73 34.78 -40.09
CA ASP A 657 -15.88 34.16 -40.76
C ASP A 657 -16.28 32.89 -40.00
N LEU A 658 -17.56 32.82 -39.64
CA LEU A 658 -18.18 31.76 -38.86
C LEU A 658 -19.47 31.24 -39.54
N HIS A 659 -19.70 31.51 -40.84
CA HIS A 659 -20.95 31.15 -41.53
C HIS A 659 -21.28 29.65 -41.55
N THR A 660 -20.32 28.78 -41.20
CA THR A 660 -20.50 27.33 -41.06
C THR A 660 -20.91 26.88 -39.64
N PHE A 661 -20.93 27.78 -38.67
CA PHE A 661 -21.27 27.46 -37.28
C PHE A 661 -22.79 27.28 -37.13
N ASP A 662 -23.23 26.11 -36.66
CA ASP A 662 -24.59 25.92 -36.15
C ASP A 662 -24.57 26.13 -34.64
N THR A 663 -25.27 27.16 -34.18
CA THR A 663 -25.34 27.52 -32.76
C THR A 663 -26.70 27.22 -32.12
N SER A 664 -27.55 26.44 -32.80
CA SER A 664 -28.89 26.04 -32.35
C SER A 664 -28.94 25.49 -30.92
N LYS A 665 -27.85 24.87 -30.44
CA LYS A 665 -27.72 24.28 -29.09
C LYS A 665 -26.93 25.14 -28.09
N VAL A 666 -26.37 26.28 -28.50
CA VAL A 666 -25.53 27.14 -27.65
C VAL A 666 -26.40 27.88 -26.63
N LYS A 667 -26.09 27.71 -25.35
CA LYS A 667 -26.79 28.35 -24.21
C LYS A 667 -26.02 29.54 -23.64
N ASN A 668 -24.76 29.70 -24.02
CA ASN A 668 -23.86 30.69 -23.45
C ASN A 668 -22.86 31.20 -24.50
N PHE A 669 -23.06 32.46 -24.87
CA PHE A 669 -22.18 33.29 -25.71
C PHE A 669 -21.50 34.41 -24.89
N ASN A 670 -21.53 34.36 -23.56
CA ASN A 670 -21.05 35.46 -22.72
C ASN A 670 -19.59 35.78 -23.05
N SER A 671 -19.33 37.04 -23.37
CA SER A 671 -18.03 37.58 -23.75
C SER A 671 -17.33 36.86 -24.92
N THR A 672 -18.04 36.16 -25.81
CA THR A 672 -17.45 35.32 -26.88
C THR A 672 -16.34 36.02 -27.67
N PHE A 673 -16.55 37.27 -28.10
CA PHE A 673 -15.59 38.10 -28.84
C PHE A 673 -15.08 39.30 -28.02
N ASN A 674 -15.28 39.29 -26.69
CA ASN A 674 -15.02 40.46 -25.86
C ASN A 674 -13.55 40.91 -25.98
N GLY A 675 -13.30 42.20 -26.21
CA GLY A 675 -11.94 42.71 -26.35
C GLY A 675 -11.19 42.28 -27.63
N CYS A 676 -11.86 41.75 -28.66
CA CYS A 676 -11.30 41.62 -30.01
C CYS A 676 -11.16 43.01 -30.67
N SER A 677 -10.26 43.84 -30.13
CA SER A 677 -10.22 45.29 -30.39
C SER A 677 -10.06 45.68 -31.85
N ASN A 678 -9.30 44.89 -32.61
CA ASN A 678 -8.99 45.13 -34.02
C ASN A 678 -9.92 44.41 -35.01
N LEU A 679 -10.95 43.69 -34.54
CA LEU A 679 -11.87 42.96 -35.41
C LEU A 679 -12.73 43.98 -36.18
N ILE A 680 -12.59 44.00 -37.51
CA ILE A 680 -13.30 44.91 -38.43
C ILE A 680 -14.54 44.23 -39.01
N ASN A 681 -14.41 42.97 -39.42
CA ASN A 681 -15.46 42.20 -40.09
C ASN A 681 -15.75 40.90 -39.34
N LEU A 682 -17.01 40.68 -38.97
CA LEU A 682 -17.48 39.44 -38.35
C LEU A 682 -18.70 38.88 -39.09
N ASP A 683 -18.51 37.74 -39.78
CA ASP A 683 -19.62 36.98 -40.36
C ASP A 683 -20.11 35.92 -39.36
N ALA A 684 -21.12 36.29 -38.57
CA ALA A 684 -21.86 35.39 -37.71
C ALA A 684 -23.27 35.13 -38.28
N SER A 685 -23.44 35.20 -39.60
CA SER A 685 -24.75 35.17 -40.27
C SER A 685 -25.55 33.88 -40.01
N SER A 686 -24.88 32.77 -39.70
CA SER A 686 -25.49 31.48 -39.36
C SER A 686 -25.92 31.33 -37.90
N PHE A 687 -25.53 32.25 -37.02
CA PHE A 687 -25.80 32.13 -35.58
C PHE A 687 -27.30 32.21 -35.29
N LYS A 688 -27.80 31.26 -34.50
CA LYS A 688 -29.18 31.12 -34.01
C LYS A 688 -29.22 31.22 -32.49
N THR A 689 -30.40 31.53 -31.96
CA THR A 689 -30.69 31.67 -30.52
C THR A 689 -31.71 30.64 -30.00
N ASP A 690 -31.91 29.52 -30.70
CA ASP A 690 -32.96 28.53 -30.42
C ASP A 690 -32.90 27.93 -29.00
N ALA A 691 -31.70 27.75 -28.44
CA ALA A 691 -31.50 27.27 -27.07
C ALA A 691 -31.62 28.38 -25.99
N VAL A 692 -32.15 29.56 -26.34
CA VAL A 692 -32.39 30.72 -25.46
C VAL A 692 -31.12 31.14 -24.70
N PRO A 693 -30.06 31.57 -25.41
CA PRO A 693 -28.75 31.81 -24.82
C PRO A 693 -28.66 33.06 -23.95
N SER A 694 -27.67 33.06 -23.06
CA SER A 694 -27.08 34.28 -22.49
C SER A 694 -25.99 34.85 -23.42
N VAL A 695 -25.95 36.18 -23.58
CA VAL A 695 -25.08 36.91 -24.52
C VAL A 695 -24.36 38.11 -23.88
N PHE A 696 -24.20 38.13 -22.56
CA PHE A 696 -23.60 39.25 -21.82
C PHE A 696 -22.20 39.59 -22.36
N TYR A 697 -21.97 40.85 -22.72
CA TYR A 697 -20.70 41.41 -23.20
C TYR A 697 -20.11 40.73 -24.46
N MET A 698 -20.91 39.97 -25.22
CA MET A 698 -20.51 39.15 -26.37
C MET A 698 -19.60 39.86 -27.39
N PHE A 699 -19.88 41.13 -27.71
CA PHE A 699 -19.13 41.99 -28.64
C PHE A 699 -18.48 43.21 -27.96
N SER A 700 -18.69 43.39 -26.66
CA SER A 700 -18.14 44.53 -25.91
C SER A 700 -16.61 44.58 -26.02
N GLY A 701 -16.07 45.77 -26.28
CA GLY A 701 -14.63 45.94 -26.53
C GLY A 701 -14.15 45.62 -27.96
N CYS A 702 -15.01 45.17 -28.88
CA CYS A 702 -14.70 45.13 -30.32
C CYS A 702 -14.71 46.56 -30.90
N GLY A 703 -13.67 47.35 -30.58
CA GLY A 703 -13.62 48.79 -30.83
C GLY A 703 -13.63 49.20 -32.31
N ASN A 704 -13.04 48.38 -33.17
CA ASN A 704 -12.91 48.68 -34.61
C ASN A 704 -13.94 47.95 -35.49
N LEU A 705 -14.99 47.37 -34.89
CA LEU A 705 -15.97 46.55 -35.61
C LEU A 705 -16.82 47.43 -36.55
N GLN A 706 -16.62 47.25 -37.86
CA GLN A 706 -17.31 47.98 -38.91
C GLN A 706 -18.50 47.19 -39.45
N ASN A 707 -18.34 45.90 -39.73
CA ASN A 707 -19.38 45.07 -40.36
C ASN A 707 -19.67 43.83 -39.51
N LEU A 708 -20.94 43.64 -39.12
CA LEU A 708 -21.42 42.51 -38.33
C LEU A 708 -22.66 41.89 -38.99
N LYS A 709 -22.55 40.64 -39.44
CA LYS A 709 -23.68 39.88 -39.98
C LYS A 709 -24.27 38.95 -38.92
N LEU A 710 -25.58 39.05 -38.70
CA LEU A 710 -26.37 38.26 -37.75
C LEU A 710 -27.71 37.81 -38.36
N ASN A 711 -27.68 37.42 -39.64
CA ASN A 711 -28.85 37.15 -40.49
C ASN A 711 -29.83 36.09 -39.95
N ASN A 712 -29.39 35.17 -39.07
CA ASN A 712 -30.25 34.16 -38.44
C ASN A 712 -30.49 34.40 -36.95
N PHE A 713 -29.93 35.47 -36.37
CA PHE A 713 -29.94 35.72 -34.94
C PHE A 713 -31.25 36.36 -34.51
N GLU A 714 -31.91 35.78 -33.50
CA GLU A 714 -33.16 36.31 -32.95
C GLU A 714 -32.90 36.83 -31.53
N PHE A 715 -32.68 38.14 -31.42
CA PHE A 715 -32.61 38.84 -30.15
C PHE A 715 -33.95 38.82 -29.41
N THR A 716 -35.08 38.78 -30.13
CA THR A 716 -36.43 38.66 -29.56
C THR A 716 -36.61 37.39 -28.70
N LYS A 717 -35.84 36.32 -28.96
CA LYS A 717 -35.82 35.08 -28.16
C LYS A 717 -35.01 35.19 -26.86
N LEU A 718 -34.21 36.24 -26.64
CA LEU A 718 -33.26 36.31 -25.53
C LEU A 718 -33.94 36.58 -24.16
N PRO A 719 -33.40 36.04 -23.05
CA PRO A 719 -33.86 36.37 -21.70
C PRO A 719 -33.76 37.87 -21.40
N SER A 720 -34.72 38.40 -20.63
CA SER A 720 -34.91 39.84 -20.36
C SER A 720 -33.68 40.58 -19.81
N GLY A 721 -32.75 39.87 -19.15
CA GLY A 721 -31.51 40.43 -18.63
C GLY A 721 -30.38 40.59 -19.66
N SER A 722 -30.49 39.99 -20.85
CA SER A 722 -29.39 39.84 -21.81
C SER A 722 -29.06 41.10 -22.64
N ASN A 723 -29.52 42.28 -22.21
CA ASN A 723 -29.44 43.55 -22.96
C ASN A 723 -28.03 44.19 -22.98
N PHE A 724 -26.96 43.42 -22.76
CA PHE A 724 -25.60 43.91 -22.54
C PHE A 724 -24.57 43.28 -23.50
N ALA A 725 -25.00 42.78 -24.66
CA ALA A 725 -24.12 42.14 -25.64
C ALA A 725 -23.08 43.10 -26.23
N PHE A 726 -23.42 44.38 -26.39
CA PHE A 726 -22.58 45.41 -27.00
C PHE A 726 -22.12 46.49 -26.01
N ASP A 727 -21.05 47.19 -26.37
CA ASP A 727 -20.62 48.44 -25.73
C ASP A 727 -21.27 49.63 -26.46
N THR A 728 -22.11 50.40 -25.74
CA THR A 728 -22.90 51.52 -26.30
C THR A 728 -22.07 52.67 -26.88
N ASN A 729 -20.79 52.77 -26.51
CA ASN A 729 -19.90 53.80 -27.02
C ASN A 729 -19.00 53.29 -28.15
N LYS A 730 -18.58 52.03 -28.09
CA LYS A 730 -17.66 51.45 -29.09
C LYS A 730 -18.39 50.89 -30.32
N ASN A 731 -19.52 50.22 -30.14
CA ASN A 731 -20.21 49.52 -31.25
C ASN A 731 -21.26 50.37 -31.99
N ARG A 732 -21.47 51.63 -31.59
CA ARG A 732 -22.54 52.49 -32.13
C ARG A 732 -22.48 52.79 -33.63
N ASN A 733 -21.29 52.69 -34.24
CA ASN A 733 -21.05 52.94 -35.66
C ASN A 733 -21.01 51.64 -36.50
N THR A 734 -21.02 50.46 -35.85
CA THR A 734 -21.00 49.17 -36.53
C THR A 734 -22.25 49.03 -37.41
N ASP A 735 -22.08 48.64 -38.67
CA ASP A 735 -23.17 48.24 -39.55
C ASP A 735 -23.58 46.79 -39.24
N ILE A 736 -24.83 46.62 -38.81
CA ILE A 736 -25.36 45.36 -38.27
C ILE A 736 -26.50 44.86 -39.15
N LYS A 737 -26.27 43.76 -39.86
CA LYS A 737 -27.30 43.03 -40.61
C LYS A 737 -28.03 42.05 -39.69
N VAL A 738 -29.34 42.15 -39.57
CA VAL A 738 -30.18 41.29 -38.70
C VAL A 738 -31.24 40.53 -39.49
N LYS A 739 -31.90 39.55 -38.87
CA LYS A 739 -32.82 38.61 -39.54
C LYS A 739 -34.05 39.25 -40.22
N ASN A 740 -34.60 40.33 -39.65
CA ASN A 740 -35.80 41.02 -40.13
C ASN A 740 -36.07 42.31 -39.32
N THR A 741 -37.11 43.05 -39.70
CA THR A 741 -37.57 44.29 -39.06
C THR A 741 -37.85 44.16 -37.56
N ALA A 742 -38.34 43.01 -37.06
CA ALA A 742 -38.62 42.84 -35.63
C ALA A 742 -37.33 42.77 -34.80
N GLU A 743 -36.30 42.09 -35.30
CA GLU A 743 -34.97 42.06 -34.67
C GLU A 743 -34.29 43.43 -34.73
N LYS A 744 -34.45 44.16 -35.84
CA LYS A 744 -33.98 45.54 -35.99
C LYS A 744 -34.62 46.48 -34.96
N ASN A 745 -35.94 46.40 -34.81
CA ASN A 745 -36.69 47.20 -33.84
C ASN A 745 -36.33 46.82 -32.39
N TRP A 746 -36.12 45.52 -32.09
CA TRP A 746 -35.63 45.08 -30.79
C TRP A 746 -34.26 45.70 -30.49
N LEU A 747 -33.31 45.61 -31.42
CA LEU A 747 -31.94 46.08 -31.21
C LEU A 747 -31.89 47.61 -31.02
N ALA A 748 -32.61 48.37 -31.84
CA ALA A 748 -32.76 49.81 -31.69
C ALA A 748 -33.41 50.20 -30.35
N SER A 749 -34.37 49.43 -29.83
CA SER A 749 -35.00 49.68 -28.53
C SER A 749 -34.07 49.49 -27.32
N LYS A 750 -32.96 48.74 -27.49
CA LYS A 750 -31.94 48.51 -26.45
C LYS A 750 -30.73 49.43 -26.59
N TYR A 751 -30.37 49.76 -27.82
CA TYR A 751 -29.18 50.55 -28.15
C TYR A 751 -29.57 51.73 -29.03
N SER A 752 -30.23 52.74 -28.44
CA SER A 752 -30.77 53.93 -29.12
C SER A 752 -29.76 54.71 -29.97
N ASN A 753 -28.47 54.53 -29.71
CA ASN A 753 -27.37 55.23 -30.39
C ASN A 753 -26.85 54.48 -31.62
N PHE A 754 -27.39 53.30 -31.96
CA PHE A 754 -26.95 52.48 -33.08
C PHE A 754 -27.74 52.87 -34.33
N THR A 755 -27.12 53.64 -35.23
CA THR A 755 -27.78 54.17 -36.43
C THR A 755 -27.81 53.19 -37.60
N ASN A 756 -26.88 52.23 -37.62
CA ASN A 756 -26.57 51.41 -38.80
C ASN A 756 -27.09 49.97 -38.59
N ILE A 757 -28.41 49.81 -38.51
CA ILE A 757 -29.05 48.48 -38.37
C ILE A 757 -29.92 48.23 -39.60
N HIS A 758 -29.66 47.15 -40.33
CA HIS A 758 -30.33 46.83 -41.60
C HIS A 758 -30.72 45.34 -41.70
N GLU A 759 -31.52 45.00 -42.72
CA GLU A 759 -32.10 43.67 -42.96
C GLU A 759 -31.38 42.94 -44.09
#